data_AF-A0A5B6YVL5-F1
#
_entry.id   AF-A0A5B6YVL5-F1
#
_cell.length_a   1.000
_cell.length_b   1.000
_cell.length_c   1.000
_cell.angle_alpha   90.00
_cell.angle_beta   90.00
_cell.angle_gamma   90.00
#
_symmetry.space_group_name_H-M   'P 1'
#
loop_
_entity.id
_entity.type
_entity.pdbx_description
1 polymer ?
#
loop_
_entity_poly.entity_id
_entity_poly.type
_entity_poly.pdbx_seq_one_letter_code
_entity_poly.pdbx_strand_id
1 'polypeptide(L)'
;MTKVYGTGVYDFKRHRVAEYPVESLPEQPIPDKPLESKPSSNLPNSITLVEIQRDRLTKIAAANWLKAGDDAASKPKKPFSSELVKEIYETELLVKGGRKTVPLQRVMILEVSQYLENYLWPNFDPETATFEHVMSMILMVNEKFRENVAAWICFYDREDMFKAFIERVLRLKEGRSLSIAEKTNYLLFMINAFQSLEDEKISETVMRLASLQCWHSLSYGRFQMELCLNPDLIKKWKRVAKKEVKAMKQGEPFNLSTKPEVKFLRNLIEEFLEVLDTKVFTHDGDDELDVNGFEQVDDACVLYCERFMEFLIDLLSQLPTRRFVRPLVADVAVVAKCHLSALYTHEKGKLFAQLVDLLQFYECFEINESFGRQLTDDEVLQSHYDRVQSFQLLAFKKIPKLQEVALANIGAIHKRVDLSKKLSVLSPEELRDLVCCKLKLVPKDDPWSERVDFLIEVMVSFFEKQQSQKEAINALTLYPNEQIMWDESLVPSINYSGEGCLALPKLNLQFLTLHDYLLRNFNLFRLESTYEIREDIQEAVPHLLAYINNEGEAAFRGWSRMAVPIKEFKIAEVKQPNIGEVKPSSVTAKVTFSISSYRAQIRSEWNALKEHDVLFLLSICPSFEPLSAEEATKATVPQRLGLQYVRGCEVIEMCDEEGTLMNDFTGRIKRDEWKPPKGDLRTVTVALDTAQYHMDVSDIAEKGAGDVYGTFNILMRRKPKENNFKAILESIRDLMNETCIVPDWLHDIFLGYGNPSAAQWTNMPDLLEMVDFKDTFLDADHVRESFSDYEVCFINSDGTENLQPRPPFRIRFPRNLKGNNRALFN
;
A
#
# COMPACT_ATOMS: atom_id res chain seq x y z
N MET A 1 28.61 -28.53 32.95
CA MET A 1 28.40 -27.36 32.08
C MET A 1 27.28 -26.54 32.68
N THR A 2 27.49 -25.24 32.74
CA THR A 2 26.75 -24.26 33.53
C THR A 2 25.30 -24.12 33.03
N LYS A 3 24.35 -24.25 33.97
CA LYS A 3 22.89 -24.16 33.79
C LYS A 3 22.47 -22.77 33.29
N VAL A 4 21.43 -22.72 32.45
CA VAL A 4 20.65 -21.51 32.17
C VAL A 4 19.19 -21.80 32.52
N TYR A 5 18.66 -21.07 33.50
CA TYR A 5 17.25 -20.99 33.87
C TYR A 5 16.61 -19.78 33.17
N GLY A 6 15.30 -19.84 32.90
CA GLY A 6 14.46 -18.65 32.92
C GLY A 6 13.49 -18.49 31.76
N THR A 7 12.25 -18.88 32.03
CA THR A 7 11.00 -18.50 31.36
C THR A 7 10.77 -16.98 31.35
N GLY A 8 10.29 -16.43 30.23
CA GLY A 8 9.83 -15.04 30.13
C GLY A 8 9.18 -14.71 28.79
N VAL A 9 7.91 -14.30 28.88
CA VAL A 9 7.01 -13.60 27.94
C VAL A 9 7.59 -13.14 26.58
N TYR A 10 6.83 -13.43 25.52
CA TYR A 10 6.95 -12.94 24.14
C TYR A 10 7.58 -11.54 24.02
N ASP A 11 8.80 -11.48 23.49
CA ASP A 11 9.49 -10.24 23.14
C ASP A 11 9.69 -10.22 21.61
N PHE A 12 8.88 -9.43 20.92
CA PHE A 12 9.06 -9.14 19.49
C PHE A 12 10.34 -8.32 19.32
N LYS A 13 11.45 -9.01 19.03
CA LYS A 13 12.70 -8.35 18.67
C LYS A 13 12.50 -7.54 17.39
N ARG A 14 12.43 -6.22 17.57
CA ARG A 14 12.62 -5.19 16.55
C ARG A 14 13.85 -5.52 15.69
N HIS A 15 13.70 -5.44 14.38
CA HIS A 15 14.82 -5.50 13.46
C HIS A 15 15.76 -4.34 13.79
N ARG A 16 16.98 -4.66 14.22
CA ARG A 16 18.05 -3.68 14.36
C ARG A 16 18.51 -3.31 12.97
N VAL A 17 18.35 -2.03 12.62
CA VAL A 17 19.10 -1.35 11.56
C VAL A 17 20.59 -1.67 11.77
N ALA A 18 21.27 -2.07 10.71
CA ALA A 18 22.70 -2.34 10.73
C ALA A 18 23.47 -1.06 11.10
N GLU A 19 23.91 -0.96 12.35
CA GLU A 19 24.87 0.05 12.79
C GLU A 19 26.25 -0.31 12.21
N TYR A 20 26.73 0.48 11.24
CA TYR A 20 28.11 0.41 10.79
C TYR A 20 29.03 1.05 11.84
N PRO A 21 30.17 0.44 12.23
CA PRO A 21 31.12 1.05 13.14
C PRO A 21 31.82 2.24 12.47
N VAL A 22 31.68 3.43 13.06
CA VAL A 22 32.47 4.62 12.70
C VAL A 22 33.86 4.45 13.33
N GLU A 23 34.88 4.17 12.50
CA GLU A 23 36.28 4.18 12.93
C GLU A 23 36.68 5.60 13.38
N SER A 24 37.22 5.70 14.58
CA SER A 24 37.73 6.92 15.19
C SER A 24 39.02 7.38 14.49
N LEU A 25 38.95 8.51 13.76
CA LEU A 25 40.14 9.22 13.29
C LEU A 25 40.70 10.16 14.39
N PRO A 26 42.02 10.39 14.46
CA PRO A 26 42.66 11.15 15.54
C PRO A 26 42.46 12.67 15.40
N GLU A 27 42.32 13.32 16.54
CA GLU A 27 42.17 14.77 16.73
C GLU A 27 43.25 15.61 16.00
N GLN A 28 42.81 16.60 15.22
CA GLN A 28 43.62 17.75 14.81
C GLN A 28 42.89 19.06 15.13
N PRO A 29 43.62 20.15 15.44
CA PRO A 29 43.05 21.31 16.11
C PRO A 29 42.32 22.27 15.16
N ILE A 30 41.20 22.79 15.65
CA ILE A 30 40.32 23.79 15.04
C ILE A 30 41.05 25.15 14.96
N PRO A 31 41.07 25.85 13.81
CA PRO A 31 41.36 27.28 13.77
C PRO A 31 40.06 28.10 13.80
N ASP A 32 40.00 29.04 14.75
CA ASP A 32 38.94 30.03 14.93
C ASP A 32 38.75 30.95 13.72
N LYS A 33 37.55 30.98 13.14
CA LYS A 33 36.90 32.18 12.54
C LYS A 33 35.42 31.90 12.21
N PRO A 34 34.50 32.85 12.47
CA PRO A 34 33.07 32.65 12.19
C PRO A 34 32.81 32.85 10.69
N LEU A 35 32.25 31.83 10.04
CA LEU A 35 31.71 31.95 8.68
C LEU A 35 30.25 32.42 8.77
N GLU A 36 29.99 33.52 8.07
CA GLU A 36 28.72 34.22 7.96
C GLU A 36 27.60 33.32 7.42
N SER A 37 26.42 33.47 8.02
CA SER A 37 25.16 32.84 7.64
C SER A 37 24.70 33.25 6.24
N LYS A 38 24.45 32.27 5.37
CA LYS A 38 23.53 32.39 4.23
C LYS A 38 22.43 31.32 4.33
N PRO A 39 21.17 31.66 4.05
CA PRO A 39 20.05 30.72 4.17
C PRO A 39 20.07 29.79 2.96
N SER A 40 20.26 28.50 3.21
CA SER A 40 20.01 27.45 2.22
C SER A 40 18.77 26.67 2.66
N SER A 41 17.77 26.68 1.79
CA SER A 41 16.54 25.90 1.89
C SER A 41 16.86 24.43 1.62
N ASN A 42 16.82 23.64 2.68
CA ASN A 42 16.64 22.18 2.78
C ASN A 42 17.38 21.71 4.04
N LEU A 43 16.78 22.00 5.20
CA LEU A 43 17.22 21.44 6.48
C LEU A 43 16.64 20.03 6.66
N PRO A 44 17.42 19.06 7.19
CA PRO A 44 16.85 17.79 7.62
C PRO A 44 15.82 18.00 8.72
N ASN A 45 14.70 17.27 8.67
CA ASN A 45 13.57 17.35 9.61
C ASN A 45 13.89 16.92 11.06
N SER A 46 15.16 16.73 11.43
CA SER A 46 15.54 16.31 12.80
C SER A 46 15.76 17.53 13.69
N ILE A 47 14.85 17.75 14.65
CA ILE A 47 15.06 18.71 15.73
C ILE A 47 16.12 18.18 16.70
N THR A 48 17.06 19.02 17.12
CA THR A 48 18.09 18.61 18.08
C THR A 48 17.53 18.61 19.50
N LEU A 49 18.08 17.76 20.38
CA LEU A 49 17.70 17.73 21.81
C LEU A 49 17.85 19.11 22.49
N VAL A 50 18.82 19.91 22.05
CA VAL A 50 19.07 21.26 22.58
C VAL A 50 17.96 22.24 22.16
N GLU A 51 17.46 22.12 20.93
CA GLU A 51 16.33 22.91 20.45
C GLU A 51 15.04 22.54 21.19
N ILE A 52 14.78 21.24 21.40
CA ILE A 52 13.64 20.78 22.20
C ILE A 52 13.70 21.37 23.61
N GLN A 53 14.86 21.30 24.29
CA GLN A 53 14.99 21.78 25.67
C GLN A 53 14.77 23.29 25.82
N ARG A 54 15.09 24.08 24.80
CA ARG A 54 14.95 25.55 24.82
C ARG A 54 13.54 26.01 24.43
N ASP A 55 12.76 25.14 23.81
CA ASP A 55 11.45 25.45 23.26
C ASP A 55 10.43 25.91 24.32
N ARG A 56 9.51 26.78 23.91
CA ARG A 56 8.42 27.29 24.75
C ARG A 56 7.51 26.16 25.23
N LEU A 57 7.15 25.21 24.36
CA LEU A 57 6.26 24.09 24.70
C LEU A 57 6.90 23.18 25.74
N THR A 58 8.20 22.93 25.67
CA THR A 58 8.92 22.14 26.67
C THR A 58 8.90 22.80 28.04
N LYS A 59 9.00 24.13 28.11
CA LYS A 59 8.84 24.89 29.36
C LYS A 59 7.42 24.83 29.90
N ILE A 60 6.41 24.93 29.02
CA ILE A 60 5.00 24.78 29.40
C ILE A 60 4.76 23.36 29.93
N ALA A 61 5.30 22.35 29.26
CA ALA A 61 5.20 20.96 29.68
C ALA A 61 5.81 20.74 31.07
N ALA A 62 7.03 21.25 31.30
CA ALA A 62 7.73 21.17 32.59
C ALA A 62 6.94 21.82 33.74
N ALA A 63 6.13 22.83 33.44
CA ALA A 63 5.32 23.53 34.43
C ALA A 63 3.97 22.83 34.73
N ASN A 64 3.49 21.93 33.86
CA ASN A 64 2.11 21.44 33.92
C ASN A 64 1.97 19.91 33.94
N TRP A 65 2.73 19.15 33.13
CA TRP A 65 2.52 17.69 32.99
C TRP A 65 3.78 16.81 32.93
N LEU A 66 4.96 17.36 32.64
CA LEU A 66 6.21 16.59 32.62
C LEU A 66 6.52 16.06 34.03
N LYS A 67 6.74 14.74 34.13
CA LYS A 67 7.25 14.11 35.35
C LYS A 67 8.76 14.36 35.41
N ALA A 68 9.20 15.40 36.10
CA ALA A 68 10.61 15.54 36.43
C ALA A 68 11.04 14.36 37.33
N GLY A 69 12.25 13.84 37.13
CA GLY A 69 12.80 12.69 37.88
C GLY A 69 12.76 12.87 39.41
N ASP A 70 13.13 11.81 40.13
CA ASP A 70 12.89 11.53 41.56
C ASP A 70 13.03 12.70 42.57
N ASP A 71 13.67 13.81 42.24
CA ASP A 71 13.80 15.02 43.07
C ASP A 71 12.59 15.99 43.02
N ALA A 72 11.57 15.74 42.19
CA ALA A 72 10.44 16.67 41.99
C ALA A 72 9.13 16.30 42.72
N ALA A 73 9.14 15.34 43.64
CA ALA A 73 7.97 14.98 44.46
C ALA A 73 7.48 16.12 45.40
N SER A 74 8.16 17.26 45.42
CA SER A 74 7.93 18.39 46.33
C SER A 74 7.26 19.63 45.71
N LYS A 75 7.00 19.69 44.39
CA LYS A 75 6.27 20.80 43.77
C LYS A 75 4.79 20.44 43.52
N PRO A 76 3.82 21.29 43.94
CA PRO A 76 2.41 21.04 43.65
C PRO A 76 2.18 21.11 42.13
N LYS A 77 1.64 20.04 41.56
CA LYS A 77 1.19 20.04 40.16
C LYS A 77 0.11 21.11 39.99
N LYS A 78 0.24 21.96 38.97
CA LYS A 78 -0.83 22.91 38.62
C LYS A 78 -2.10 22.13 38.25
N PRO A 79 -3.30 22.61 38.63
CA PRO A 79 -4.54 21.98 38.22
C PRO A 79 -4.72 22.06 36.70
N PHE A 80 -5.49 21.14 36.14
CA PHE A 80 -5.84 21.16 34.72
C PHE A 80 -6.53 22.48 34.33
N SER A 81 -6.15 23.02 33.16
CA SER A 81 -6.79 24.19 32.56
C SER A 81 -7.17 23.89 31.11
N SER A 82 -8.47 24.01 30.82
CA SER A 82 -9.04 23.95 29.47
C SER A 82 -8.57 25.11 28.59
N GLU A 83 -8.34 26.29 29.18
CA GLU A 83 -7.88 27.48 28.49
C GLU A 83 -6.46 27.27 27.95
N LEU A 84 -5.59 26.57 28.70
CA LEU A 84 -4.26 26.24 28.23
C LEU A 84 -4.29 25.29 27.02
N VAL A 85 -5.18 24.30 27.01
CA VAL A 85 -5.37 23.41 25.85
C VAL A 85 -5.82 24.20 24.63
N LYS A 86 -6.77 25.11 24.82
CA LYS A 86 -7.23 26.02 23.78
C LYS A 86 -6.12 26.93 23.26
N GLU A 87 -5.32 27.53 24.16
CA GLU A 87 -4.17 28.37 23.79
C GLU A 87 -3.17 27.58 22.95
N ILE A 88 -2.77 26.38 23.40
CA ILE A 88 -1.83 25.52 22.66
C ILE A 88 -2.41 25.18 21.27
N TYR A 89 -3.68 24.83 21.19
CA TYR A 89 -4.32 24.53 19.91
C TYR A 89 -4.31 25.73 18.95
N GLU A 90 -4.81 26.89 19.38
CA GLU A 90 -4.95 28.08 18.52
C GLU A 90 -3.62 28.73 18.13
N THR A 91 -2.58 28.57 18.97
CA THR A 91 -1.27 29.19 18.75
C THR A 91 -0.27 28.26 18.07
N GLU A 92 -0.31 26.96 18.35
CA GLU A 92 0.73 26.01 17.93
C GLU A 92 0.23 24.93 16.96
N LEU A 93 -1.05 24.53 17.02
CA LEU A 93 -1.59 23.39 16.25
C LEU A 93 -2.54 23.81 15.12
N LEU A 94 -3.15 24.99 15.22
CA LEU A 94 -4.06 25.49 14.20
C LEU A 94 -3.28 25.88 12.94
N VAL A 95 -3.66 25.30 11.80
CA VAL A 95 -3.06 25.64 10.51
C VAL A 95 -3.55 27.02 10.06
N LYS A 96 -2.62 27.98 9.96
CA LYS A 96 -2.86 29.33 9.43
C LYS A 96 -2.21 29.43 8.03
N GLY A 97 -2.96 29.93 7.05
CA GLY A 97 -2.63 30.25 5.65
C GLY A 97 -1.37 29.62 5.02
N GLY A 98 -1.56 28.78 4.00
CA GLY A 98 -0.48 28.32 3.09
C GLY A 98 0.26 27.03 3.47
N ARG A 99 -0.12 26.35 4.57
CA ARG A 99 0.44 25.02 4.93
C ARG A 99 -0.58 23.91 4.67
N LYS A 100 -0.11 22.76 4.17
CA LYS A 100 -0.93 21.56 3.94
C LYS A 100 -1.30 20.84 5.24
N THR A 101 -0.37 20.82 6.20
CA THR A 101 -0.43 20.01 7.43
C THR A 101 -0.19 20.86 8.69
N VAL A 102 -0.52 20.27 9.85
CA VAL A 102 -0.18 20.84 11.16
C VAL A 102 1.33 20.97 11.27
N PRO A 103 1.89 22.02 11.90
CA PRO A 103 3.33 22.18 12.06
C PRO A 103 3.98 20.98 12.79
N LEU A 104 4.57 20.05 12.02
CA LEU A 104 5.06 18.76 12.50
C LEU A 104 5.96 18.88 13.74
N GLN A 105 6.91 19.81 13.70
CA GLN A 105 7.84 20.07 14.80
C GLN A 105 7.12 20.39 16.12
N ARG A 106 5.99 21.10 16.08
CA ARG A 106 5.22 21.44 17.29
C ARG A 106 4.51 20.20 17.86
N VAL A 107 3.96 19.38 16.98
CA VAL A 107 3.30 18.11 17.33
C VAL A 107 4.30 17.14 17.96
N MET A 108 5.49 17.00 17.35
CA MET A 108 6.59 16.18 17.87
C MET A 108 7.02 16.60 19.28
N ILE A 109 7.18 17.91 19.54
CA ILE A 109 7.57 18.40 20.87
C ILE A 109 6.49 18.05 21.92
N LEU A 110 5.21 18.15 21.56
CA LEU A 110 4.11 17.77 22.46
C LEU A 110 4.09 16.26 22.72
N GLU A 111 4.32 15.44 21.70
CA GLU A 111 4.40 13.97 21.83
C GLU A 111 5.56 13.57 22.75
N VAL A 112 6.78 14.09 22.52
CA VAL A 112 7.96 13.82 23.35
C VAL A 112 7.74 14.22 24.81
N SER A 113 6.94 15.26 25.04
CA SER A 113 6.57 15.71 26.39
C SER A 113 5.46 14.89 27.04
N GLN A 114 4.92 13.86 26.36
CA GLN A 114 3.79 13.02 26.77
C GLN A 114 2.51 13.84 27.04
N TYR A 115 2.20 14.77 26.14
CA TYR A 115 1.03 15.66 26.28
C TYR A 115 -0.30 14.89 26.36
N LEU A 116 -0.42 13.80 25.58
CA LEU A 116 -1.62 12.95 25.60
C LEU A 116 -1.77 12.22 26.94
N GLU A 117 -0.74 11.51 27.37
CA GLU A 117 -0.77 10.59 28.51
C GLU A 117 -0.80 11.31 29.85
N ASN A 118 -0.12 12.46 29.95
CA ASN A 118 0.01 13.15 31.23
C ASN A 118 -0.91 14.37 31.38
N TYR A 119 -1.47 14.92 30.28
CA TYR A 119 -2.30 16.13 30.36
C TYR A 119 -3.69 16.00 29.71
N LEU A 120 -3.79 15.51 28.47
CA LEU A 120 -5.09 15.46 27.78
C LEU A 120 -6.00 14.33 28.28
N TRP A 121 -5.52 13.09 28.24
CA TRP A 121 -6.33 11.90 28.52
C TRP A 121 -6.77 11.76 29.99
N PRO A 122 -5.88 11.99 30.99
CA PRO A 122 -6.29 11.92 32.40
C PRO A 122 -7.39 12.92 32.75
N ASN A 123 -7.45 14.06 32.04
CA ASN A 123 -8.40 15.14 32.27
C ASN A 123 -9.55 15.18 31.26
N PHE A 124 -9.71 14.14 30.43
CA PHE A 124 -10.83 14.04 29.51
C PHE A 124 -12.14 13.70 30.25
N ASP A 125 -13.17 14.49 29.96
CA ASP A 125 -14.56 14.33 30.39
C ASP A 125 -15.49 14.62 29.19
N PRO A 126 -16.34 13.67 28.76
CA PRO A 126 -17.15 13.79 27.55
C PRO A 126 -18.14 14.96 27.58
N GLU A 127 -18.62 15.36 28.76
CA GLU A 127 -19.63 16.42 28.90
C GLU A 127 -19.00 17.82 28.81
N THR A 128 -17.76 17.96 29.27
CA THR A 128 -17.09 19.27 29.41
C THR A 128 -15.97 19.48 28.39
N ALA A 129 -15.49 18.43 27.72
CA ALA A 129 -14.41 18.52 26.74
C ALA A 129 -14.76 19.46 25.57
N THR A 130 -13.89 20.45 25.35
CA THR A 130 -13.99 21.39 24.24
C THR A 130 -13.53 20.73 22.93
N PHE A 131 -13.82 21.42 21.81
CA PHE A 131 -13.37 21.00 20.49
C PHE A 131 -11.83 20.88 20.43
N GLU A 132 -11.12 21.87 20.96
CA GLU A 132 -9.65 21.94 20.94
C GLU A 132 -9.03 20.79 21.73
N HIS A 133 -9.65 20.36 22.83
CA HIS A 133 -9.20 19.21 23.61
C HIS A 133 -9.28 17.92 22.79
N VAL A 134 -10.44 17.64 22.19
CA VAL A 134 -10.65 16.42 21.40
C VAL A 134 -9.78 16.42 20.14
N MET A 135 -9.69 17.55 19.44
CA MET A 135 -8.83 17.68 18.25
C MET A 135 -7.34 17.54 18.60
N SER A 136 -6.90 18.08 19.75
CA SER A 136 -5.52 17.87 20.21
C SER A 136 -5.23 16.39 20.50
N MET A 137 -6.19 15.65 21.07
CA MET A 137 -6.03 14.20 21.27
C MET A 137 -5.92 13.45 19.94
N ILE A 138 -6.77 13.77 18.96
CA ILE A 138 -6.71 13.24 17.58
C ILE A 138 -5.32 13.45 16.98
N LEU A 139 -4.78 14.66 17.09
CA LEU A 139 -3.45 15.00 16.56
C LEU A 139 -2.33 14.20 17.23
N MET A 140 -2.38 14.03 18.56
CA MET A 140 -1.38 13.23 19.27
C MET A 140 -1.45 11.75 18.89
N VAL A 141 -2.65 11.19 18.69
CA VAL A 141 -2.81 9.81 18.20
C VAL A 141 -2.22 9.68 16.80
N ASN A 142 -2.54 10.58 15.87
CA ASN A 142 -1.98 10.56 14.52
C ASN A 142 -0.45 10.63 14.51
N GLU A 143 0.12 11.48 15.35
CA GLU A 143 1.57 11.60 15.49
C GLU A 143 2.22 10.31 16.00
N LYS A 144 1.59 9.63 16.95
CA LYS A 144 2.07 8.33 17.45
C LYS A 144 2.13 7.27 16.35
N PHE A 145 1.15 7.25 15.45
CA PHE A 145 1.19 6.38 14.27
C PHE A 145 2.31 6.77 13.31
N ARG A 146 2.52 8.07 13.07
CA ARG A 146 3.59 8.58 12.20
C ARG A 146 4.99 8.19 12.71
N GLU A 147 5.21 8.27 14.02
CA GLU A 147 6.45 7.87 14.69
C GLU A 147 6.54 6.36 14.99
N ASN A 148 5.52 5.59 14.60
CA ASN A 148 5.44 4.13 14.81
C ASN A 148 5.60 3.73 16.29
N VAL A 149 4.93 4.47 17.18
CA VAL A 149 4.83 4.18 18.62
C VAL A 149 3.41 3.75 19.00
N ALA A 150 3.27 3.02 20.11
CA ALA A 150 1.99 2.46 20.51
C ALA A 150 0.96 3.56 20.86
N ALA A 151 -0.03 3.74 19.98
CA ALA A 151 -1.00 4.83 20.08
C ALA A 151 -2.16 4.55 21.04
N TRP A 152 -2.59 3.27 21.17
CA TRP A 152 -3.83 2.93 21.89
C TRP A 152 -3.64 2.57 23.37
N ILE A 153 -2.43 2.16 23.77
CA ILE A 153 -2.16 1.60 25.11
C ILE A 153 -2.54 2.59 26.21
N CYS A 154 -2.34 3.91 26.01
CA CYS A 154 -2.67 4.92 27.01
C CYS A 154 -4.17 5.00 27.36
N PHE A 155 -5.06 4.49 26.50
CA PHE A 155 -6.50 4.51 26.72
C PHE A 155 -7.00 3.34 27.58
N TYR A 156 -6.18 2.30 27.80
CA TYR A 156 -6.63 1.06 28.44
C TYR A 156 -6.98 1.23 29.92
N ASP A 157 -6.40 2.21 30.60
CA ASP A 157 -6.64 2.48 32.02
C ASP A 157 -8.07 3.02 32.32
N ARG A 158 -8.76 3.58 31.31
CA ARG A 158 -10.10 4.17 31.45
C ARG A 158 -11.05 3.72 30.31
N GLU A 159 -11.45 2.45 30.33
CA GLU A 159 -12.21 1.83 29.22
C GLU A 159 -13.55 2.51 28.90
N ASP A 160 -14.38 2.80 29.91
CA ASP A 160 -15.69 3.43 29.69
C ASP A 160 -15.56 4.81 29.04
N MET A 161 -14.49 5.52 29.41
CA MET A 161 -14.19 6.85 28.89
C MET A 161 -13.69 6.80 27.46
N PHE A 162 -13.07 5.69 27.05
CA PHE A 162 -12.62 5.50 25.68
C PHE A 162 -13.81 5.40 24.72
N LYS A 163 -14.85 4.65 25.11
CA LYS A 163 -16.11 4.59 24.36
C LYS A 163 -16.73 5.99 24.23
N ALA A 164 -16.79 6.76 25.32
CA ALA A 164 -17.29 8.13 25.33
C ALA A 164 -16.42 9.09 24.48
N PHE A 165 -15.10 8.90 24.46
CA PHE A 165 -14.19 9.66 23.60
C PHE A 165 -14.49 9.43 22.12
N ILE A 166 -14.63 8.17 21.69
CA ILE A 166 -14.97 7.85 20.29
C ILE A 166 -16.35 8.44 19.92
N GLU A 167 -17.34 8.36 20.81
CA GLU A 167 -18.64 9.01 20.58
C GLU A 167 -18.51 10.53 20.43
N ARG A 168 -17.65 11.17 21.23
CA ARG A 168 -17.36 12.60 21.10
C ARG A 168 -16.64 12.94 19.79
N VAL A 169 -15.72 12.07 19.33
CA VAL A 169 -15.06 12.20 18.02
C VAL A 169 -16.08 12.09 16.88
N LEU A 170 -17.02 11.15 16.93
CA LEU A 170 -18.06 11.02 15.90
C LEU A 170 -18.97 12.26 15.81
N ARG A 171 -19.22 12.92 16.95
CA ARG A 171 -20.02 14.15 17.04
C ARG A 171 -19.19 15.43 16.93
N LEU A 172 -17.89 15.34 16.65
CA LEU A 172 -16.98 16.50 16.65
C LEU A 172 -17.37 17.56 15.59
N LYS A 173 -18.06 17.13 14.53
CA LYS A 173 -18.57 17.99 13.45
C LYS A 173 -19.93 18.63 13.77
N GLU A 174 -20.59 18.26 14.86
CA GLU A 174 -21.91 18.81 15.21
C GLU A 174 -21.78 20.27 15.69
N GLY A 175 -22.49 21.19 15.03
CA GLY A 175 -22.54 22.60 15.43
C GLY A 175 -21.36 23.47 14.98
N ARG A 176 -20.42 22.94 14.19
CA ARG A 176 -19.28 23.70 13.63
C ARG A 176 -18.81 23.10 12.30
N SER A 177 -18.45 23.95 11.35
CA SER A 177 -17.72 23.52 10.16
C SER A 177 -16.22 23.39 10.46
N LEU A 178 -15.63 22.29 10.00
CA LEU A 178 -14.19 22.08 10.09
C LEU A 178 -13.47 22.73 8.91
N SER A 179 -12.30 23.31 9.18
CA SER A 179 -11.34 23.68 8.13
C SER A 179 -10.83 22.43 7.40
N ILE A 180 -10.27 22.59 6.20
CA ILE A 180 -9.72 21.46 5.43
C ILE A 180 -8.64 20.71 6.21
N ALA A 181 -7.73 21.42 6.89
CA ALA A 181 -6.71 20.79 7.73
C ALA A 181 -7.32 19.99 8.89
N GLU A 182 -8.35 20.51 9.56
CA GLU A 182 -9.07 19.78 10.62
C GLU A 182 -9.78 18.54 10.06
N LYS A 183 -10.38 18.62 8.85
CA LYS A 183 -10.99 17.48 8.16
C LYS A 183 -9.95 16.41 7.83
N THR A 184 -8.78 16.78 7.32
CA THR A 184 -7.69 15.86 6.99
C THR A 184 -7.18 15.12 8.23
N ASN A 185 -6.97 15.82 9.35
CA ASN A 185 -6.50 15.19 10.60
C ASN A 185 -7.57 14.30 11.23
N TYR A 186 -8.83 14.71 11.17
CA TYR A 186 -9.95 13.88 11.56
C TYR A 186 -9.99 12.57 10.75
N LEU A 187 -9.83 12.69 9.43
CA LEU A 187 -9.82 11.55 8.52
C LEU A 187 -8.62 10.62 8.79
N LEU A 188 -7.43 11.18 9.01
CA LEU A 188 -6.24 10.39 9.37
C LEU A 188 -6.44 9.60 10.68
N PHE A 189 -7.12 10.17 11.66
CA PHE A 189 -7.49 9.43 12.87
C PHE A 189 -8.44 8.29 12.58
N MET A 190 -9.44 8.51 11.71
CA MET A 190 -10.34 7.43 11.29
C MET A 190 -9.59 6.33 10.53
N ILE A 191 -8.66 6.70 9.64
CA ILE A 191 -7.78 5.76 8.94
C ILE A 191 -7.01 4.90 9.96
N ASN A 192 -6.32 5.53 10.91
CA ASN A 192 -5.57 4.84 11.95
C ASN A 192 -6.46 3.91 12.80
N ALA A 193 -7.67 4.35 13.15
CA ALA A 193 -8.62 3.55 13.90
C ALA A 193 -9.10 2.31 13.11
N PHE A 194 -9.43 2.44 11.83
CA PHE A 194 -9.81 1.31 10.97
C PHE A 194 -8.63 0.43 10.54
N GLN A 195 -7.39 0.90 10.68
CA GLN A 195 -6.20 0.06 10.53
C GLN A 195 -5.87 -0.75 11.78
N SER A 196 -6.49 -0.43 12.92
CA SER A 196 -6.20 -1.04 14.23
C SER A 196 -7.30 -1.99 14.71
N LEU A 197 -7.94 -2.73 13.79
CA LEU A 197 -9.07 -3.62 14.12
C LEU A 197 -8.66 -4.87 14.91
N GLU A 198 -7.36 -5.12 15.05
CA GLU A 198 -6.79 -6.13 15.94
C GLU A 198 -6.88 -5.76 17.41
N ASP A 199 -6.97 -4.46 17.72
CA ASP A 199 -7.26 -4.01 19.07
C ASP A 199 -8.76 -4.19 19.31
N GLU A 200 -9.11 -5.11 20.21
CA GLU A 200 -10.50 -5.46 20.52
C GLU A 200 -11.32 -4.23 20.94
N LYS A 201 -10.73 -3.26 21.66
CA LYS A 201 -11.44 -2.05 22.11
C LYS A 201 -11.74 -1.11 20.95
N ILE A 202 -10.81 -0.97 20.01
CA ILE A 202 -11.01 -0.19 18.79
C ILE A 202 -12.04 -0.87 17.90
N SER A 203 -11.88 -2.18 17.68
CA SER A 203 -12.77 -2.99 16.85
C SER A 203 -14.22 -2.91 17.32
N GLU A 204 -14.48 -3.12 18.62
CA GLU A 204 -15.83 -3.02 19.20
C GLU A 204 -16.50 -1.67 18.97
N THR A 205 -15.71 -0.58 19.02
CA THR A 205 -16.26 0.78 18.94
C THR A 205 -16.47 1.23 17.51
N VAL A 206 -15.49 1.00 16.63
CA VAL A 206 -15.42 1.53 15.26
C VAL A 206 -16.15 0.63 14.25
N MET A 207 -16.21 -0.69 14.45
CA MET A 207 -16.90 -1.61 13.52
C MET A 207 -18.41 -1.35 13.42
N ARG A 208 -19.00 -0.64 14.38
CA ARG A 208 -20.41 -0.19 14.32
C ARG A 208 -20.67 0.70 13.10
N LEU A 209 -19.68 1.50 12.68
CA LEU A 209 -19.73 2.42 11.55
C LEU A 209 -19.70 1.70 10.19
N ALA A 210 -19.06 0.53 10.13
CA ALA A 210 -18.96 -0.32 8.94
C ALA A 210 -19.83 -1.59 9.05
N SER A 211 -20.95 -1.50 9.77
CA SER A 211 -21.87 -2.62 9.99
C SER A 211 -23.02 -2.64 8.97
N LEU A 212 -23.79 -3.72 8.94
CA LEU A 212 -25.01 -3.83 8.12
C LEU A 212 -25.97 -2.63 8.28
N GLN A 213 -25.92 -1.91 9.41
CA GLN A 213 -26.78 -0.76 9.64
C GLN A 213 -26.50 0.40 8.68
N CYS A 214 -25.30 0.52 8.11
CA CYS A 214 -25.02 1.56 7.11
C CYS A 214 -25.91 1.42 5.86
N TRP A 215 -26.50 0.25 5.61
CA TRP A 215 -27.42 0.05 4.48
C TRP A 215 -28.74 0.81 4.58
N HIS A 216 -29.09 1.36 5.74
CA HIS A 216 -30.19 2.33 5.85
C HIS A 216 -29.91 3.62 5.06
N SER A 217 -28.64 3.88 4.77
CA SER A 217 -28.22 5.03 3.96
C SER A 217 -28.12 4.70 2.48
N LEU A 218 -28.38 3.48 2.02
CA LEU A 218 -28.37 3.16 0.57
C LEU A 218 -29.61 3.71 -0.13
N SER A 219 -29.47 4.02 -1.42
CA SER A 219 -30.62 4.21 -2.29
C SER A 219 -31.50 2.95 -2.28
N TYR A 220 -32.81 3.14 -2.40
CA TYR A 220 -33.75 2.02 -2.36
C TYR A 220 -33.47 0.99 -3.45
N GLY A 221 -33.03 1.44 -4.62
CA GLY A 221 -32.66 0.58 -5.73
C GLY A 221 -31.47 -0.31 -5.42
N ARG A 222 -30.37 0.29 -4.93
CA ARG A 222 -29.19 -0.46 -4.52
C ARG A 222 -29.49 -1.43 -3.39
N PHE A 223 -30.22 -0.98 -2.37
CA PHE A 223 -30.62 -1.81 -1.25
C PHE A 223 -31.36 -3.07 -1.70
N GLN A 224 -32.31 -2.94 -2.64
CA GLN A 224 -33.01 -4.09 -3.22
C GLN A 224 -32.06 -5.04 -3.95
N MET A 225 -31.15 -4.50 -4.78
CA MET A 225 -30.19 -5.29 -5.53
C MET A 225 -29.27 -6.11 -4.59
N GLU A 226 -28.73 -5.47 -3.56
CA GLU A 226 -27.82 -6.14 -2.61
C GLU A 226 -28.50 -7.24 -1.80
N LEU A 227 -29.79 -7.07 -1.44
CA LEU A 227 -30.57 -8.13 -0.80
C LEU A 227 -30.87 -9.31 -1.73
N CYS A 228 -31.07 -9.05 -3.03
CA CYS A 228 -31.24 -10.12 -4.03
C CYS A 228 -29.95 -10.90 -4.25
N LEU A 229 -28.80 -10.20 -4.29
CA LEU A 229 -27.48 -10.83 -4.41
C LEU A 229 -27.07 -11.59 -3.15
N ASN A 230 -27.58 -11.20 -1.98
CA ASN A 230 -27.23 -11.81 -0.69
C ASN A 230 -28.48 -12.25 0.11
N PRO A 231 -29.15 -13.36 -0.28
CA PRO A 231 -30.39 -13.80 0.36
C PRO A 231 -30.28 -14.06 1.88
N ASP A 232 -29.10 -14.48 2.36
CA ASP A 232 -28.85 -14.73 3.78
C ASP A 232 -28.93 -13.45 4.64
N LEU A 233 -28.63 -12.29 4.06
CA LEU A 233 -28.73 -11.01 4.75
C LEU A 233 -30.18 -10.57 4.95
N ILE A 234 -31.13 -11.06 4.15
CA ILE A 234 -32.57 -10.74 4.31
C ILE A 234 -33.05 -11.14 5.72
N LYS A 235 -32.64 -12.30 6.21
CA LYS A 235 -33.00 -12.78 7.56
C LYS A 235 -32.40 -11.87 8.64
N LYS A 236 -31.13 -11.46 8.47
CA LYS A 236 -30.44 -10.56 9.41
C LYS A 236 -31.10 -9.18 9.43
N TRP A 237 -31.37 -8.60 8.26
CA TRP A 237 -32.06 -7.32 8.11
C TRP A 237 -33.45 -7.33 8.75
N LYS A 238 -34.25 -8.37 8.51
CA LYS A 238 -35.57 -8.53 9.15
C LYS A 238 -35.49 -8.54 10.68
N ARG A 239 -34.41 -9.05 11.28
CA ARG A 239 -34.22 -8.99 12.74
C ARG A 239 -33.91 -7.58 13.21
N VAL A 240 -33.05 -6.85 12.48
CA VAL A 240 -32.73 -5.43 12.76
C VAL A 240 -34.01 -4.59 12.71
N ALA A 241 -34.78 -4.70 11.62
CA ALA A 241 -36.06 -4.01 11.47
C ALA A 241 -37.09 -4.39 12.55
N LYS A 242 -37.15 -5.67 12.96
CA LYS A 242 -38.04 -6.10 14.06
C LYS A 242 -37.63 -5.49 15.42
N LYS A 243 -36.33 -5.37 15.71
CA LYS A 243 -35.85 -4.71 16.93
C LYS A 243 -36.27 -3.23 16.94
N GLU A 244 -36.17 -2.56 15.80
CA GLU A 244 -36.59 -1.16 15.63
C GLU A 244 -38.09 -0.97 15.88
N VAL A 245 -38.94 -1.78 15.25
CA VAL A 245 -40.39 -1.75 15.47
C VAL A 245 -40.76 -2.03 16.93
N LYS A 246 -40.01 -2.90 17.62
CA LYS A 246 -40.25 -3.20 19.04
C LYS A 246 -39.88 -2.01 19.94
N ALA A 247 -38.77 -1.34 19.68
CA ALA A 247 -38.33 -0.18 20.45
C ALA A 247 -39.28 1.03 20.23
N MET A 248 -39.72 1.27 18.99
CA MET A 248 -40.75 2.28 18.70
C MET A 248 -42.07 2.02 19.44
N LYS A 249 -42.49 0.75 19.56
CA LYS A 249 -43.68 0.36 20.34
C LYS A 249 -43.52 0.54 21.86
N GLN A 250 -42.28 0.62 22.36
CA GLN A 250 -41.98 0.83 23.78
C GLN A 250 -41.86 2.31 24.17
N GLY A 251 -42.11 3.24 23.23
CA GLY A 251 -42.05 4.68 23.48
C GLY A 251 -40.62 5.23 23.54
N GLU A 252 -39.61 4.43 23.24
CA GLU A 252 -38.23 4.89 23.06
C GLU A 252 -38.12 5.57 21.68
N PRO A 253 -37.46 6.75 21.57
CA PRO A 253 -37.13 7.37 20.29
C PRO A 253 -36.01 6.56 19.61
N PHE A 254 -36.33 5.35 19.15
CA PHE A 254 -35.41 4.44 18.51
C PHE A 254 -35.69 4.42 17.01
N ASN A 255 -35.05 5.36 16.29
CA ASN A 255 -34.96 5.30 14.83
C ASN A 255 -33.48 5.09 14.47
N LEU A 256 -33.16 3.93 13.89
CA LEU A 256 -31.78 3.63 13.51
C LEU A 256 -31.30 4.55 12.39
N SER A 257 -32.20 5.04 11.55
CA SER A 257 -31.88 5.93 10.42
C SER A 257 -31.49 7.35 10.86
N THR A 258 -31.76 7.73 12.12
CA THR A 258 -31.33 9.02 12.69
C THR A 258 -30.05 8.91 13.50
N LYS A 259 -29.51 7.69 13.67
CA LYS A 259 -28.25 7.50 14.37
C LYS A 259 -27.09 8.04 13.55
N PRO A 260 -26.19 8.84 14.15
CA PRO A 260 -25.04 9.39 13.43
C PRO A 260 -24.16 8.27 12.85
N GLU A 261 -24.04 7.13 13.53
CA GLU A 261 -23.23 6.00 13.08
C GLU A 261 -23.69 5.41 11.74
N VAL A 262 -24.99 5.49 11.44
CA VAL A 262 -25.59 4.89 10.24
C VAL A 262 -25.31 5.72 8.98
N LYS A 263 -25.36 7.05 9.13
CA LYS A 263 -25.11 7.98 8.03
C LYS A 263 -23.66 8.44 7.94
N PHE A 264 -22.84 8.09 8.94
CA PHE A 264 -21.46 8.55 9.08
C PHE A 264 -20.65 8.43 7.79
N LEU A 265 -20.50 7.21 7.26
CA LEU A 265 -19.71 6.96 6.06
C LEU A 265 -20.31 7.65 4.83
N ARG A 266 -21.63 7.62 4.66
CA ARG A 266 -22.29 8.28 3.53
C ARG A 266 -22.06 9.79 3.55
N ASN A 267 -22.25 10.42 4.70
CA ASN A 267 -22.02 11.85 4.88
C ASN A 267 -20.56 12.24 4.65
N LEU A 268 -19.61 11.39 5.07
CA LEU A 268 -18.19 11.62 4.79
C LEU A 268 -17.88 11.55 3.28
N ILE A 269 -18.47 10.59 2.56
CA ILE A 269 -18.31 10.46 1.10
C ILE A 269 -18.92 11.67 0.40
N GLU A 270 -20.11 12.09 0.79
CA GLU A 270 -20.78 13.27 0.21
C GLU A 270 -19.98 14.56 0.50
N GLU A 271 -19.46 14.74 1.71
CA GLU A 271 -18.56 15.86 2.05
C GLU A 271 -17.27 15.84 1.23
N PHE A 272 -16.69 14.65 0.99
CA PHE A 272 -15.54 14.50 0.12
C PHE A 272 -15.83 14.95 -1.32
N LEU A 273 -16.94 14.48 -1.89
CA LEU A 273 -17.32 14.83 -3.25
C LEU A 273 -17.61 16.34 -3.39
N GLU A 274 -18.20 16.97 -2.37
CA GLU A 274 -18.37 18.42 -2.35
C GLU A 274 -17.02 19.16 -2.39
N VAL A 275 -16.03 18.71 -1.60
CA VAL A 275 -14.68 19.30 -1.61
C VAL A 275 -14.01 19.11 -2.97
N LEU A 276 -14.08 17.90 -3.53
CA LEU A 276 -13.50 17.56 -4.83
C LEU A 276 -14.04 18.44 -5.96
N ASP A 277 -15.36 18.66 -5.99
CA ASP A 277 -16.04 19.36 -7.07
C ASP A 277 -15.94 20.89 -6.94
N THR A 278 -15.92 21.43 -5.70
CA THR A 278 -16.09 22.88 -5.47
C THR A 278 -14.90 23.61 -4.88
N LYS A 279 -13.93 22.93 -4.26
CA LYS A 279 -12.86 23.59 -3.46
C LYS A 279 -11.45 23.34 -3.95
N VAL A 280 -11.22 22.28 -4.71
CA VAL A 280 -9.87 21.93 -5.21
C VAL A 280 -9.37 22.99 -6.20
N PHE A 281 -10.24 23.44 -7.10
CA PHE A 281 -9.95 24.48 -8.07
C PHE A 281 -10.71 25.74 -7.65
N THR A 282 -10.00 26.78 -7.24
CA THR A 282 -10.61 28.07 -6.93
C THR A 282 -10.66 28.90 -8.20
N HIS A 283 -11.87 29.23 -8.65
CA HIS A 283 -12.06 30.30 -9.63
C HIS A 283 -11.98 31.62 -8.87
N ASP A 284 -10.93 32.41 -9.10
CA ASP A 284 -10.92 33.80 -8.65
C ASP A 284 -12.07 34.53 -9.36
N GLY A 285 -13.12 34.84 -8.60
CA GLY A 285 -14.26 35.61 -9.07
C GLY A 285 -13.96 37.10 -9.07
N ASP A 286 -14.37 37.76 -10.16
CA ASP A 286 -14.53 39.21 -10.34
C ASP A 286 -13.29 40.09 -10.59
N ASP A 287 -12.39 39.68 -11.50
CA ASP A 287 -11.69 40.68 -12.35
C ASP A 287 -11.78 40.27 -13.83
N GLU A 288 -12.47 41.11 -14.60
CA GLU A 288 -12.50 41.04 -16.05
C GLU A 288 -11.06 41.08 -16.62
N LEU A 289 -10.77 40.16 -17.55
CA LEU A 289 -9.65 40.22 -18.50
C LEU A 289 -8.25 39.88 -17.96
N ASP A 290 -8.05 38.67 -17.43
CA ASP A 290 -6.75 38.01 -17.59
C ASP A 290 -6.87 36.72 -18.39
N VAL A 291 -6.49 36.81 -19.68
CA VAL A 291 -6.55 35.74 -20.69
C VAL A 291 -5.50 34.64 -20.42
N ASN A 292 -4.86 34.65 -19.26
CA ASN A 292 -3.85 33.68 -18.80
C ASN A 292 -4.06 33.26 -17.33
N GLY A 293 -5.27 33.35 -16.78
CA GLY A 293 -5.56 32.94 -15.40
C GLY A 293 -5.34 31.44 -15.18
N PHE A 294 -4.19 31.06 -14.63
CA PHE A 294 -3.96 29.70 -14.13
C PHE A 294 -4.94 29.43 -12.97
N GLU A 295 -5.79 28.41 -13.10
CA GLU A 295 -6.60 27.93 -11.98
C GLU A 295 -5.68 27.60 -10.80
N GLN A 296 -5.82 28.36 -9.70
CA GLN A 296 -5.01 28.09 -8.52
C GLN A 296 -5.56 26.85 -7.82
N VAL A 297 -4.71 25.82 -7.72
CA VAL A 297 -5.06 24.56 -7.05
C VAL A 297 -4.77 24.68 -5.55
N ASP A 298 -5.77 24.39 -4.71
CA ASP A 298 -5.61 24.32 -3.26
C ASP A 298 -5.00 22.97 -2.85
N ASP A 299 -3.70 23.00 -2.58
CA ASP A 299 -2.92 21.85 -2.14
C ASP A 299 -3.45 21.17 -0.86
N ALA A 300 -4.12 21.89 0.05
CA ALA A 300 -4.70 21.28 1.25
C ALA A 300 -5.96 20.47 0.90
N CYS A 301 -6.76 20.94 -0.06
CA CYS A 301 -7.90 20.20 -0.60
C CYS A 301 -7.45 18.96 -1.38
N VAL A 302 -6.36 19.05 -2.15
CA VAL A 302 -5.75 17.90 -2.82
C VAL A 302 -5.36 16.82 -1.80
N LEU A 303 -4.59 17.18 -0.77
CA LEU A 303 -4.19 16.24 0.28
C LEU A 303 -5.39 15.59 0.99
N TYR A 304 -6.45 16.37 1.26
CA TYR A 304 -7.69 15.83 1.83
C TYR A 304 -8.32 14.78 0.91
N CYS A 305 -8.40 15.04 -0.41
CA CYS A 305 -8.95 14.09 -1.38
C CYS A 305 -8.11 12.81 -1.48
N GLU A 306 -6.78 12.94 -1.46
CA GLU A 306 -5.85 11.80 -1.48
C GLU A 306 -6.01 10.93 -0.21
N ARG A 307 -6.05 11.55 0.98
CA ARG A 307 -6.35 10.83 2.24
C ARG A 307 -7.74 10.20 2.22
N PHE A 308 -8.71 10.77 1.52
CA PHE A 308 -10.03 10.17 1.41
C PHE A 308 -10.04 8.91 0.54
N MET A 309 -9.26 8.90 -0.54
CA MET A 309 -9.05 7.68 -1.31
C MET A 309 -8.34 6.60 -0.47
N GLU A 310 -7.28 6.98 0.26
CA GLU A 310 -6.61 6.08 1.21
C GLU A 310 -7.60 5.45 2.20
N PHE A 311 -8.49 6.26 2.79
CA PHE A 311 -9.52 5.79 3.71
C PHE A 311 -10.46 4.75 3.08
N LEU A 312 -10.95 5.02 1.87
CA LEU A 312 -11.83 4.06 1.18
C LEU A 312 -11.08 2.79 0.76
N ILE A 313 -9.83 2.90 0.30
CA ILE A 313 -8.98 1.75 -0.03
C ILE A 313 -8.79 0.85 1.20
N ASP A 314 -8.48 1.42 2.35
CA ASP A 314 -8.31 0.65 3.60
C ASP A 314 -9.61 -0.06 4.00
N LEU A 315 -10.76 0.60 3.89
CA LEU A 315 -12.06 0.00 4.19
C LEU A 315 -12.44 -1.12 3.22
N LEU A 316 -12.05 -1.05 1.95
CA LEU A 316 -12.36 -2.07 0.95
C LEU A 316 -11.33 -3.20 0.88
N SER A 317 -10.11 -2.97 1.38
CA SER A 317 -9.00 -3.93 1.36
C SER A 317 -8.98 -4.88 2.57
N GLN A 318 -9.99 -4.79 3.45
CA GLN A 318 -10.18 -5.69 4.59
C GLN A 318 -11.61 -6.25 4.60
N LEU A 319 -11.75 -7.57 4.75
CA LEU A 319 -13.03 -8.26 4.64
C LEU A 319 -14.11 -7.79 5.64
N PRO A 320 -13.81 -7.51 6.93
CA PRO A 320 -14.83 -7.13 7.91
C PRO A 320 -15.58 -5.84 7.56
N THR A 321 -14.88 -4.86 7.00
CA THR A 321 -15.43 -3.54 6.62
C THR A 321 -15.99 -3.58 5.20
N ARG A 322 -15.28 -4.21 4.27
CA ARG A 322 -15.62 -4.27 2.84
C ARG A 322 -17.06 -4.69 2.59
N ARG A 323 -17.51 -5.77 3.24
CA ARG A 323 -18.82 -6.41 2.99
C ARG A 323 -19.99 -5.43 3.01
N PHE A 324 -19.97 -4.44 3.90
CA PHE A 324 -21.06 -3.48 4.06
C PHE A 324 -20.74 -2.11 3.47
N VAL A 325 -19.46 -1.76 3.34
CA VAL A 325 -19.02 -0.47 2.80
C VAL A 325 -18.95 -0.46 1.27
N ARG A 326 -18.55 -1.56 0.61
CA ARG A 326 -18.47 -1.64 -0.86
C ARG A 326 -19.80 -1.26 -1.55
N PRO A 327 -20.97 -1.75 -1.11
CA PRO A 327 -22.25 -1.32 -1.68
C PRO A 327 -22.50 0.18 -1.57
N LEU A 328 -22.02 0.84 -0.51
CA LEU A 328 -22.20 2.27 -0.29
C LEU A 328 -21.33 3.10 -1.25
N VAL A 329 -20.06 2.73 -1.40
CA VAL A 329 -19.14 3.36 -2.38
C VAL A 329 -19.73 3.29 -3.79
N ALA A 330 -20.26 2.13 -4.15
CA ALA A 330 -20.85 1.88 -5.45
C ALA A 330 -22.22 2.55 -5.64
N ASP A 331 -23.02 2.74 -4.59
CA ASP A 331 -24.31 3.47 -4.63
C ASP A 331 -24.13 4.96 -4.94
N VAL A 332 -23.09 5.55 -4.37
CA VAL A 332 -22.75 6.98 -4.57
C VAL A 332 -21.97 7.19 -5.88
N ALA A 333 -21.54 6.10 -6.53
CA ALA A 333 -20.72 6.10 -7.75
C ALA A 333 -19.39 6.87 -7.58
N VAL A 334 -18.70 6.63 -6.46
CA VAL A 334 -17.48 7.36 -6.09
C VAL A 334 -16.42 7.31 -7.18
N VAL A 335 -16.07 6.10 -7.67
CA VAL A 335 -15.03 5.92 -8.69
C VAL A 335 -15.37 6.66 -9.98
N ALA A 336 -16.62 6.54 -10.46
CA ALA A 336 -17.08 7.25 -11.66
C ALA A 336 -16.98 8.78 -11.51
N LYS A 337 -17.37 9.33 -10.36
CA LYS A 337 -17.25 10.77 -10.08
C LYS A 337 -15.79 11.21 -9.99
N CYS A 338 -14.91 10.38 -9.42
CA CYS A 338 -13.48 10.67 -9.35
C CYS A 338 -12.83 10.67 -10.74
N HIS A 339 -13.10 9.68 -11.60
CA HIS A 339 -12.59 9.65 -12.98
C HIS A 339 -12.98 10.87 -13.80
N LEU A 340 -14.18 11.42 -13.56
CA LEU A 340 -14.69 12.61 -14.25
C LEU A 340 -14.30 13.94 -13.58
N SER A 341 -13.59 13.89 -12.45
CA SER A 341 -13.14 15.11 -11.76
C SER A 341 -11.96 15.74 -12.48
N ALA A 342 -11.88 17.07 -12.46
CA ALA A 342 -10.75 17.80 -13.02
C ALA A 342 -9.42 17.40 -12.35
N LEU A 343 -9.45 17.05 -11.05
CA LEU A 343 -8.26 16.63 -10.30
C LEU A 343 -7.65 15.35 -10.89
N TYR A 344 -8.45 14.37 -11.32
CA TYR A 344 -7.94 13.11 -11.86
C TYR A 344 -7.05 13.30 -13.10
N THR A 345 -7.40 14.26 -13.97
CA THR A 345 -6.65 14.57 -15.19
C THR A 345 -5.53 15.60 -14.99
N HIS A 346 -5.51 16.28 -13.85
CA HIS A 346 -4.58 17.39 -13.60
C HIS A 346 -3.21 16.88 -13.12
N GLU A 347 -2.12 17.56 -13.49
CA GLU A 347 -0.74 17.16 -13.14
C GLU A 347 -0.55 17.01 -11.62
N LYS A 348 -1.03 18.00 -10.84
CA LYS A 348 -1.04 17.94 -9.36
C LYS A 348 -1.89 16.81 -8.77
N GLY A 349 -2.81 16.23 -9.53
CA GLY A 349 -3.67 15.13 -9.08
C GLY A 349 -3.16 13.75 -9.47
N LYS A 350 -1.90 13.61 -9.91
CA LYS A 350 -1.31 12.31 -10.28
C LYS A 350 -1.43 11.26 -9.17
N LEU A 351 -1.10 11.61 -7.92
CA LEU A 351 -1.24 10.71 -6.77
C LEU A 351 -2.72 10.38 -6.50
N PHE A 352 -3.61 11.38 -6.58
CA PHE A 352 -5.06 11.16 -6.47
C PHE A 352 -5.56 10.17 -7.53
N ALA A 353 -5.15 10.31 -8.80
CA ALA A 353 -5.53 9.40 -9.88
C ALA A 353 -5.05 7.96 -9.62
N GLN A 354 -3.80 7.80 -9.20
CA GLN A 354 -3.25 6.48 -8.81
C GLN A 354 -4.04 5.83 -7.66
N LEU A 355 -4.47 6.63 -6.67
CA LEU A 355 -5.29 6.15 -5.57
C LEU A 355 -6.73 5.81 -6.01
N VAL A 356 -7.30 6.55 -6.97
CA VAL A 356 -8.62 6.25 -7.56
C VAL A 356 -8.57 4.92 -8.33
N ASP A 357 -7.52 4.69 -9.13
CA ASP A 357 -7.33 3.43 -9.85
C ASP A 357 -7.17 2.24 -8.87
N LEU A 358 -6.45 2.45 -7.76
CA LEU A 358 -6.32 1.46 -6.70
C LEU A 358 -7.65 1.21 -5.96
N LEU A 359 -8.45 2.26 -5.75
CA LEU A 359 -9.80 2.12 -5.20
C LEU A 359 -10.70 1.30 -6.15
N GLN A 360 -10.65 1.58 -7.45
CA GLN A 360 -11.39 0.82 -8.46
C GLN A 360 -10.99 -0.66 -8.45
N PHE A 361 -9.68 -0.95 -8.36
CA PHE A 361 -9.16 -2.30 -8.21
C PHE A 361 -9.80 -3.02 -7.02
N TYR A 362 -9.83 -2.39 -5.85
CA TYR A 362 -10.47 -2.99 -4.69
C TYR A 362 -11.99 -3.05 -4.83
N GLU A 363 -12.68 -2.05 -5.39
CA GLU A 363 -14.13 -2.11 -5.60
C GLU A 363 -14.55 -3.30 -6.47
N CYS A 364 -13.76 -3.59 -7.51
CA CYS A 364 -13.96 -4.68 -8.47
C CYS A 364 -13.22 -5.98 -8.12
N PHE A 365 -12.60 -6.07 -6.94
CA PHE A 365 -11.79 -7.22 -6.54
C PHE A 365 -12.57 -8.55 -6.62
N GLU A 366 -11.93 -9.59 -7.15
CA GLU A 366 -12.51 -10.90 -7.48
C GLU A 366 -12.71 -11.78 -6.24
N ILE A 367 -13.57 -11.34 -5.31
CA ILE A 367 -13.86 -12.02 -4.04
C ILE A 367 -15.36 -12.20 -3.79
N ASN A 368 -15.72 -13.33 -3.19
CA ASN A 368 -17.05 -13.55 -2.67
C ASN A 368 -17.21 -12.86 -1.29
N GLU A 369 -18.00 -11.79 -1.24
CA GLU A 369 -18.25 -10.98 -0.03
C GLU A 369 -18.87 -11.75 1.16
N SER A 370 -19.50 -12.90 0.91
CA SER A 370 -20.16 -13.69 1.96
C SER A 370 -19.22 -14.67 2.65
N PHE A 371 -18.30 -15.27 1.90
CA PHE A 371 -17.40 -16.32 2.38
C PHE A 371 -15.93 -15.91 2.42
N GLY A 372 -15.56 -14.77 1.82
CA GLY A 372 -14.16 -14.34 1.70
C GLY A 372 -13.34 -15.17 0.71
N ARG A 373 -13.98 -16.03 -0.10
CA ARG A 373 -13.28 -16.88 -1.08
C ARG A 373 -12.97 -16.10 -2.35
N GLN A 374 -11.78 -16.29 -2.91
CA GLN A 374 -11.47 -15.84 -4.26
C GLN A 374 -12.45 -16.44 -5.28
N LEU A 375 -12.88 -15.62 -6.24
CA LEU A 375 -13.68 -16.07 -7.39
C LEU A 375 -12.75 -16.71 -8.42
N THR A 376 -13.22 -17.76 -9.07
CA THR A 376 -12.52 -18.36 -10.22
C THR A 376 -12.75 -17.53 -11.49
N ASP A 377 -11.85 -17.65 -12.46
CA ASP A 377 -11.96 -16.94 -13.75
C ASP A 377 -13.31 -17.22 -14.45
N ASP A 378 -13.80 -18.45 -14.35
CA ASP A 378 -15.12 -18.86 -14.86
C ASP A 378 -16.28 -18.19 -14.10
N GLU A 379 -16.19 -18.08 -12.77
CA GLU A 379 -17.21 -17.40 -11.95
C GLU A 379 -17.26 -15.90 -12.25
N VAL A 380 -16.10 -15.27 -12.45
CA VAL A 380 -15.99 -13.85 -12.84
C VAL A 380 -16.62 -13.64 -14.23
N LEU A 381 -16.28 -14.49 -15.21
CA LEU A 381 -16.82 -14.42 -16.56
C LEU A 381 -18.34 -14.65 -16.59
N GLN A 382 -18.82 -15.67 -15.87
CA GLN A 382 -20.24 -15.98 -15.78
C GLN A 382 -21.02 -14.81 -15.16
N SER A 383 -20.51 -14.21 -14.07
CA SER A 383 -21.12 -13.03 -13.44
C SER A 383 -21.21 -11.84 -14.40
N HIS A 384 -20.14 -11.60 -15.18
CA HIS A 384 -20.16 -10.57 -16.23
C HIS A 384 -21.22 -10.87 -17.30
N TYR A 385 -21.31 -12.11 -17.78
CA TYR A 385 -22.31 -12.50 -18.78
C TYR A 385 -23.74 -12.40 -18.27
N ASP A 386 -24.02 -12.89 -17.06
CA ASP A 386 -25.35 -12.81 -16.46
C ASP A 386 -25.82 -11.36 -16.31
N ARG A 387 -24.91 -10.46 -15.92
CA ARG A 387 -25.15 -9.03 -15.81
C ARG A 387 -25.46 -8.39 -17.17
N VAL A 388 -24.65 -8.64 -18.18
CA VAL A 388 -24.87 -8.10 -19.54
C VAL A 388 -26.14 -8.67 -20.17
N GLN A 389 -26.38 -9.98 -20.06
CA GLN A 389 -27.60 -10.61 -20.57
C GLN A 389 -28.86 -10.05 -19.91
N SER A 390 -28.83 -9.80 -18.60
CA SER A 390 -29.94 -9.17 -17.88
C SER A 390 -30.23 -7.77 -18.45
N PHE A 391 -29.20 -7.00 -18.77
CA PHE A 391 -29.34 -5.71 -19.44
C PHE A 391 -29.88 -5.83 -20.87
N GLN A 392 -29.39 -6.78 -21.66
CA GLN A 392 -29.90 -7.04 -23.01
C GLN A 392 -31.39 -7.43 -23.00
N LEU A 393 -31.82 -8.25 -22.05
CA LEU A 393 -33.23 -8.61 -21.87
C LEU A 393 -34.09 -7.41 -21.49
N LEU A 394 -33.58 -6.52 -20.64
CA LEU A 394 -34.26 -5.26 -20.30
C LEU A 394 -34.37 -4.35 -21.52
N ALA A 395 -33.26 -4.16 -22.26
CA ALA A 395 -33.22 -3.37 -23.48
C ALA A 395 -34.22 -3.90 -24.52
N PHE A 396 -34.21 -5.22 -24.79
CA PHE A 396 -35.14 -5.88 -25.71
C PHE A 396 -36.61 -5.62 -25.36
N LYS A 397 -36.95 -5.78 -24.07
CA LYS A 397 -38.35 -5.71 -23.61
C LYS A 397 -38.88 -4.30 -23.44
N LYS A 398 -38.01 -3.34 -23.08
CA LYS A 398 -38.44 -2.03 -22.53
C LYS A 398 -37.85 -0.82 -23.23
N ILE A 399 -36.90 -0.98 -24.16
CA ILE A 399 -36.17 0.14 -24.78
C ILE A 399 -35.92 -0.14 -26.27
N PRO A 400 -36.92 0.13 -27.14
CA PRO A 400 -36.81 -0.16 -28.58
C PRO A 400 -35.58 0.44 -29.26
N LYS A 401 -35.14 1.63 -28.83
CA LYS A 401 -33.93 2.30 -29.36
C LYS A 401 -32.63 1.51 -29.11
N LEU A 402 -32.61 0.61 -28.12
CA LEU A 402 -31.47 -0.25 -27.81
C LEU A 402 -31.60 -1.66 -28.40
N GLN A 403 -32.42 -1.85 -29.45
CA GLN A 403 -32.58 -3.16 -30.10
C GLN A 403 -31.25 -3.74 -30.59
N GLU A 404 -30.34 -2.90 -31.10
CA GLU A 404 -29.00 -3.35 -31.51
C GLU A 404 -28.19 -3.90 -30.33
N VAL A 405 -28.23 -3.24 -29.17
CA VAL A 405 -27.55 -3.71 -27.94
C VAL A 405 -28.16 -5.02 -27.47
N ALA A 406 -29.50 -5.11 -27.50
CA ALA A 406 -30.24 -6.27 -27.07
C ALA A 406 -29.94 -7.55 -27.87
N LEU A 407 -29.56 -7.41 -29.15
CA LEU A 407 -29.30 -8.52 -30.06
C LEU A 407 -27.80 -8.75 -30.35
N ALA A 408 -26.93 -7.86 -29.88
CA ALA A 408 -25.49 -7.98 -30.07
C ALA A 408 -24.91 -9.18 -29.29
N ASN A 409 -23.82 -9.75 -29.80
CA ASN A 409 -22.99 -10.64 -28.99
C ASN A 409 -22.29 -9.81 -27.89
N ILE A 410 -22.08 -10.43 -26.72
CA ILE A 410 -21.48 -9.73 -25.55
C ILE A 410 -20.12 -9.12 -25.91
N GLY A 411 -19.30 -9.81 -26.71
CA GLY A 411 -18.01 -9.31 -27.17
C GLY A 411 -18.05 -8.00 -27.98
N ALA A 412 -19.20 -7.64 -28.57
CA ALA A 412 -19.37 -6.39 -29.31
C ALA A 412 -19.86 -5.22 -28.44
N ILE A 413 -20.22 -5.47 -27.18
CA ILE A 413 -20.77 -4.45 -26.25
C ILE A 413 -20.05 -4.40 -24.89
N HIS A 414 -19.06 -5.26 -24.66
CA HIS A 414 -18.31 -5.29 -23.39
C HIS A 414 -17.11 -4.33 -23.33
N LYS A 415 -16.79 -3.63 -24.42
CA LYS A 415 -15.72 -2.61 -24.47
C LYS A 415 -16.32 -1.23 -24.22
N ARG A 416 -15.57 -0.38 -23.50
CA ARG A 416 -16.01 0.98 -23.13
C ARG A 416 -16.46 1.81 -24.33
N VAL A 417 -15.62 1.88 -25.37
CA VAL A 417 -15.86 2.67 -26.59
C VAL A 417 -17.11 2.18 -27.34
N ASP A 418 -17.25 0.86 -27.48
CA ASP A 418 -18.37 0.25 -28.21
C ASP A 418 -19.69 0.46 -27.48
N LEU A 419 -19.72 0.25 -26.16
CA LEU A 419 -20.91 0.46 -25.35
C LEU A 419 -21.34 1.93 -25.32
N SER A 420 -20.40 2.86 -25.12
CA SER A 420 -20.67 4.30 -25.14
C SER A 420 -21.31 4.74 -26.46
N LYS A 421 -20.75 4.29 -27.59
CA LYS A 421 -21.29 4.55 -28.93
C LYS A 421 -22.70 3.99 -29.13
N LYS A 422 -23.01 2.84 -28.54
CA LYS A 422 -24.36 2.25 -28.64
C LYS A 422 -25.37 2.95 -27.73
N LEU A 423 -24.94 3.51 -26.60
CA LEU A 423 -25.80 4.27 -25.68
C LEU A 423 -26.12 5.68 -26.18
N SER A 424 -25.29 6.26 -27.06
CA SER A 424 -25.48 7.62 -27.59
C SER A 424 -26.75 7.82 -28.44
N VAL A 425 -27.50 6.75 -28.74
CA VAL A 425 -28.80 6.80 -29.45
C VAL A 425 -29.93 7.28 -28.52
N LEU A 426 -29.73 7.21 -27.21
CA LEU A 426 -30.71 7.66 -26.21
C LEU A 426 -30.64 9.18 -26.00
N SER A 427 -31.78 9.81 -25.74
CA SER A 427 -31.78 11.20 -25.24
C SER A 427 -31.28 11.26 -23.79
N PRO A 428 -30.85 12.43 -23.29
CA PRO A 428 -30.44 12.59 -21.89
C PRO A 428 -31.48 12.09 -20.89
N GLU A 429 -32.77 12.35 -21.13
CA GLU A 429 -33.86 11.92 -20.26
C GLU A 429 -34.09 10.41 -20.31
N GLU A 430 -33.97 9.80 -21.49
CA GLU A 430 -34.07 8.35 -21.66
C GLU A 430 -32.90 7.62 -21.00
N LEU A 431 -31.69 8.17 -21.12
CA LEU A 431 -30.50 7.65 -20.46
C LEU A 431 -30.63 7.75 -18.93
N ARG A 432 -31.10 8.90 -18.43
CA ARG A 432 -31.36 9.09 -17.00
C ARG A 432 -32.42 8.12 -16.47
N ASP A 433 -33.52 7.91 -17.19
CA ASP A 433 -34.54 6.93 -16.81
C ASP A 433 -33.98 5.50 -16.82
N LEU A 434 -33.17 5.15 -17.82
CA LEU A 434 -32.48 3.85 -17.89
C LEU A 434 -31.59 3.64 -16.65
N VAL A 435 -30.67 4.56 -16.37
CA VAL A 435 -29.67 4.41 -15.29
C VAL A 435 -30.33 4.49 -13.91
N CYS A 436 -31.16 5.49 -13.66
CA CYS A 436 -31.67 5.78 -12.32
C CYS A 436 -32.96 5.02 -11.97
N CYS A 437 -33.85 4.76 -12.93
CA CYS A 437 -35.15 4.13 -12.67
C CYS A 437 -35.16 2.63 -13.02
N LYS A 438 -34.67 2.26 -14.21
CA LYS A 438 -34.79 0.88 -14.72
C LYS A 438 -33.68 -0.03 -14.17
N LEU A 439 -32.43 0.41 -14.26
CA LEU A 439 -31.27 -0.31 -13.73
C LEU A 439 -30.98 0.02 -12.27
N LYS A 440 -31.36 1.23 -11.83
CA LYS A 440 -31.16 1.72 -10.46
C LYS A 440 -29.68 1.66 -10.02
N LEU A 441 -28.78 2.01 -10.92
CA LEU A 441 -27.34 2.03 -10.64
C LEU A 441 -26.98 3.24 -9.76
N VAL A 442 -27.72 4.34 -9.91
CA VAL A 442 -27.54 5.59 -9.17
C VAL A 442 -28.91 6.16 -8.78
N PRO A 443 -29.06 6.83 -7.61
CA PRO A 443 -30.28 7.52 -7.23
C PRO A 443 -30.73 8.61 -8.23
N LYS A 444 -32.05 8.80 -8.38
CA LYS A 444 -32.60 9.85 -9.25
C LYS A 444 -32.37 11.26 -8.70
N ASP A 445 -32.23 11.37 -7.38
CA ASP A 445 -31.91 12.56 -6.61
C ASP A 445 -30.40 12.84 -6.54
N ASP A 446 -29.56 12.01 -7.18
CA ASP A 446 -28.13 12.31 -7.27
C ASP A 446 -27.91 13.64 -8.02
N PRO A 447 -27.08 14.55 -7.48
CA PRO A 447 -26.81 15.85 -8.11
C PRO A 447 -26.25 15.74 -9.53
N TRP A 448 -25.54 14.65 -9.84
CA TRP A 448 -24.94 14.40 -11.15
C TRP A 448 -25.87 13.63 -12.09
N SER A 449 -27.09 13.27 -11.66
CA SER A 449 -28.01 12.46 -12.48
C SER A 449 -28.52 13.14 -13.77
N GLU A 450 -28.28 14.44 -13.95
CA GLU A 450 -28.58 15.18 -15.19
C GLU A 450 -27.39 15.22 -16.17
N ARG A 451 -26.19 14.82 -15.74
CA ARG A 451 -24.96 14.83 -16.54
C ARG A 451 -24.86 13.59 -17.42
N VAL A 452 -24.88 13.77 -18.74
CA VAL A 452 -24.82 12.67 -19.72
C VAL A 452 -23.51 11.90 -19.64
N ASP A 453 -22.39 12.59 -19.53
CA ASP A 453 -21.06 12.00 -19.39
C ASP A 453 -20.96 11.10 -18.14
N PHE A 454 -21.48 11.56 -17.01
CA PHE A 454 -21.59 10.76 -15.78
C PHE A 454 -22.44 9.51 -15.95
N LEU A 455 -23.63 9.63 -16.54
CA LEU A 455 -24.52 8.48 -16.75
C LEU A 455 -23.90 7.44 -17.70
N ILE A 456 -23.16 7.90 -18.73
CA ILE A 456 -22.40 7.01 -19.61
C ILE A 456 -21.26 6.34 -18.86
N GLU A 457 -20.49 7.08 -18.05
CA GLU A 457 -19.40 6.54 -17.24
C GLU A 457 -19.88 5.44 -16.28
N VAL A 458 -20.99 5.68 -15.57
CA VAL A 458 -21.63 4.69 -14.70
C VAL A 458 -22.03 3.43 -15.47
N MET A 459 -22.65 3.58 -16.63
CA MET A 459 -23.06 2.45 -17.47
C MET A 459 -21.85 1.65 -17.95
N VAL A 460 -20.84 2.34 -18.45
CA VAL A 460 -19.67 1.72 -19.02
C VAL A 460 -18.87 0.99 -17.95
N SER A 461 -18.57 1.64 -16.83
CA SER A 461 -17.85 1.02 -15.70
C SER A 461 -18.62 -0.15 -15.08
N PHE A 462 -19.95 -0.12 -15.11
CA PHE A 462 -20.77 -1.24 -14.62
C PHE A 462 -20.81 -2.44 -15.58
N PHE A 463 -20.75 -2.24 -16.90
CA PHE A 463 -20.93 -3.33 -17.88
C PHE A 463 -19.66 -3.77 -18.61
N GLU A 464 -18.56 -3.02 -18.51
CA GLU A 464 -17.32 -3.39 -19.16
C GLU A 464 -16.78 -4.76 -18.69
N LYS A 465 -16.03 -5.42 -19.58
CA LYS A 465 -15.23 -6.57 -19.20
C LYS A 465 -14.00 -6.06 -18.44
N GLN A 466 -13.93 -6.39 -17.16
CA GLN A 466 -12.73 -6.15 -16.36
C GLN A 466 -11.61 -7.09 -16.80
N GLN A 467 -10.38 -6.58 -16.85
CA GLN A 467 -9.19 -7.40 -17.01
C GLN A 467 -9.02 -8.25 -15.76
N SER A 468 -8.75 -9.54 -15.91
CA SER A 468 -8.53 -10.40 -14.75
C SER A 468 -7.23 -10.00 -14.03
N GLN A 469 -7.18 -10.24 -12.72
CA GLN A 469 -5.98 -9.93 -11.93
C GLN A 469 -4.74 -10.68 -12.46
N LYS A 470 -4.91 -11.90 -12.97
CA LYS A 470 -3.86 -12.71 -13.61
C LYS A 470 -3.37 -12.10 -14.93
N GLU A 471 -4.27 -11.67 -15.80
CA GLU A 471 -3.89 -10.99 -17.05
C GLU A 471 -3.12 -9.70 -16.76
N ALA A 472 -3.54 -8.93 -15.75
CA ALA A 472 -2.89 -7.69 -15.36
C ALA A 472 -1.46 -7.91 -14.86
N ILE A 473 -1.23 -8.88 -13.95
CA ILE A 473 0.12 -9.17 -13.44
C ILE A 473 1.05 -9.73 -14.53
N ASN A 474 0.51 -10.51 -15.48
CA ASN A 474 1.29 -11.05 -16.59
C ASN A 474 1.65 -9.99 -17.65
N ALA A 475 0.86 -8.92 -17.76
CA ALA A 475 1.16 -7.77 -18.61
C ALA A 475 2.17 -6.79 -17.98
N LEU A 476 2.46 -6.94 -16.68
CA LEU A 476 3.32 -6.01 -15.95
C LEU A 476 4.82 -6.33 -16.12
N THR A 477 5.63 -5.29 -16.20
CA THR A 477 7.09 -5.37 -16.39
C THR A 477 7.81 -5.69 -15.08
N LEU A 478 8.78 -6.60 -15.12
CA LEU A 478 9.53 -6.97 -13.91
C LEU A 478 10.63 -5.96 -13.56
N TYR A 479 11.06 -5.17 -14.54
CA TYR A 479 12.10 -4.15 -14.37
C TYR A 479 11.49 -2.76 -14.29
N PRO A 480 12.02 -1.89 -13.41
CA PRO A 480 11.63 -0.49 -13.42
C PRO A 480 12.14 0.24 -14.66
N ASN A 481 11.40 1.29 -15.03
CA ASN A 481 11.76 2.24 -16.07
C ASN A 481 11.85 3.67 -15.49
N GLU A 482 12.27 4.62 -16.33
CA GLU A 482 12.44 6.02 -15.94
C GLU A 482 11.17 6.72 -15.44
N GLN A 483 9.97 6.24 -15.80
CA GLN A 483 8.75 6.89 -15.35
C GLN A 483 8.45 6.53 -13.89
N ILE A 484 8.72 5.28 -13.48
CA ILE A 484 8.42 4.78 -12.14
C ILE A 484 9.50 5.19 -11.13
N MET A 485 10.78 5.15 -11.52
CA MET A 485 11.91 5.43 -10.60
C MET A 485 11.83 6.80 -9.92
N TRP A 486 11.35 7.81 -10.64
CA TRP A 486 11.26 9.19 -10.17
C TRP A 486 9.84 9.62 -9.80
N ASP A 487 8.90 8.66 -9.70
CA ASP A 487 7.57 8.93 -9.19
C ASP A 487 7.55 8.88 -7.66
N GLU A 488 7.65 10.03 -6.99
CA GLU A 488 7.77 10.09 -5.52
C GLU A 488 6.52 9.59 -4.77
N SER A 489 5.37 9.48 -5.44
CA SER A 489 4.15 8.87 -4.88
C SER A 489 4.24 7.34 -4.72
N LEU A 490 5.11 6.70 -5.50
CA LEU A 490 5.31 5.25 -5.54
C LEU A 490 6.69 4.85 -5.01
N VAL A 491 7.73 5.63 -5.31
CA VAL A 491 9.12 5.43 -4.91
C VAL A 491 9.58 6.64 -4.10
N PRO A 492 9.16 6.75 -2.83
CA PRO A 492 9.50 7.88 -1.99
C PRO A 492 11.00 7.94 -1.69
N SER A 493 11.52 9.14 -1.43
CA SER A 493 12.89 9.30 -0.92
C SER A 493 12.99 8.91 0.55
N ILE A 494 14.21 8.67 1.05
CA ILE A 494 14.48 8.39 2.47
C ILE A 494 14.01 9.52 3.41
N ASN A 495 13.80 10.73 2.87
CA ASN A 495 13.38 11.91 3.62
C ASN A 495 11.84 12.06 3.70
N TYR A 496 11.09 11.02 3.32
CA TYR A 496 9.63 11.04 3.41
C TYR A 496 9.16 11.28 4.86
N SER A 497 8.39 12.36 5.08
CA SER A 497 8.00 12.80 6.43
C SER A 497 6.80 12.04 7.03
N GLY A 498 6.07 11.28 6.21
CA GLY A 498 4.80 10.65 6.60
C GLY A 498 3.57 11.58 6.55
N GLU A 499 3.74 12.84 6.15
CA GLU A 499 2.66 13.84 6.10
C GLU A 499 1.67 13.60 4.96
N GLY A 500 2.18 13.24 3.77
CA GLY A 500 1.38 12.82 2.62
C GLY A 500 0.93 11.36 2.73
N CYS A 501 0.08 10.90 1.82
CA CYS A 501 -0.12 9.46 1.59
C CYS A 501 0.72 9.00 0.40
N LEU A 502 0.84 7.68 0.25
CA LEU A 502 1.50 7.05 -0.89
C LEU A 502 0.52 6.10 -1.55
N ALA A 503 0.63 5.93 -2.87
CA ALA A 503 -0.16 4.96 -3.63
C ALA A 503 0.45 3.55 -3.49
N LEU A 504 0.67 3.13 -2.24
CA LEU A 504 1.32 1.88 -1.88
C LEU A 504 0.34 0.92 -1.20
N PRO A 505 0.42 -0.38 -1.51
CA PRO A 505 -0.26 -1.38 -0.71
C PRO A 505 0.24 -1.37 0.73
N LYS A 506 -0.65 -1.61 1.69
CA LYS A 506 -0.29 -1.72 3.10
C LYS A 506 -0.23 -3.20 3.52
N LEU A 507 0.82 -3.55 4.25
CA LEU A 507 0.89 -4.82 4.95
C LEU A 507 0.33 -4.60 6.36
N ASN A 508 -0.83 -5.20 6.61
CA ASN A 508 -1.42 -5.27 7.94
C ASN A 508 -1.70 -6.74 8.27
N LEU A 509 -2.56 -7.01 9.24
CA LEU A 509 -2.85 -8.36 9.71
C LEU A 509 -3.76 -9.15 8.79
N GLN A 510 -4.60 -8.49 7.98
CA GLN A 510 -5.60 -9.16 7.12
C GLN A 510 -5.40 -8.89 5.63
N PHE A 511 -5.64 -9.92 4.81
CA PHE A 511 -5.58 -9.86 3.36
C PHE A 511 -6.80 -10.54 2.75
N LEU A 512 -7.43 -9.93 1.73
CA LEU A 512 -8.69 -10.41 1.16
C LEU A 512 -8.60 -11.87 0.68
N THR A 513 -7.50 -12.20 0.00
CA THR A 513 -7.21 -13.52 -0.56
C THR A 513 -5.70 -13.76 -0.58
N LEU A 514 -5.25 -14.98 -0.88
CA LEU A 514 -3.84 -15.26 -1.11
C LEU A 514 -3.29 -14.43 -2.29
N HIS A 515 -4.10 -14.22 -3.32
CA HIS A 515 -3.71 -13.37 -4.45
C HIS A 515 -3.49 -11.92 -4.04
N ASP A 516 -4.36 -11.36 -3.18
CA ASP A 516 -4.17 -10.02 -2.60
C ASP A 516 -2.85 -9.96 -1.83
N TYR A 517 -2.60 -10.90 -0.91
CA TYR A 517 -1.34 -10.99 -0.17
C TYR A 517 -0.12 -11.00 -1.10
N LEU A 518 -0.11 -11.88 -2.10
CA LEU A 518 1.00 -12.00 -3.05
C LEU A 518 1.18 -10.72 -3.86
N LEU A 519 0.09 -10.11 -4.35
CA LEU A 519 0.13 -8.89 -5.14
C LEU A 519 0.64 -7.68 -4.33
N ARG A 520 0.25 -7.55 -3.05
CA ARG A 520 0.79 -6.49 -2.17
C ARG A 520 2.30 -6.66 -1.98
N ASN A 521 2.75 -7.87 -1.67
CA ASN A 521 4.17 -8.18 -1.50
C ASN A 521 4.95 -7.98 -2.81
N PHE A 522 4.40 -8.42 -3.95
CA PHE A 522 4.97 -8.22 -5.27
C PHE A 522 5.21 -6.73 -5.54
N ASN A 523 4.19 -5.89 -5.35
CA ASN A 523 4.28 -4.46 -5.62
C ASN A 523 5.24 -3.75 -4.67
N LEU A 524 5.17 -4.04 -3.37
CA LEU A 524 6.07 -3.43 -2.39
C LEU A 524 7.53 -3.81 -2.65
N PHE A 525 7.79 -5.09 -2.90
CA PHE A 525 9.13 -5.57 -3.20
C PHE A 525 9.67 -4.98 -4.51
N ARG A 526 8.82 -4.89 -5.55
CA ARG A 526 9.17 -4.23 -6.82
C ARG A 526 9.55 -2.76 -6.63
N LEU A 527 8.77 -2.01 -5.85
CA LEU A 527 8.99 -0.58 -5.63
C LEU A 527 10.18 -0.30 -4.71
N GLU A 528 10.41 -1.14 -3.70
CA GLU A 528 11.58 -1.08 -2.84
C GLU A 528 12.87 -1.37 -3.63
N SER A 529 12.88 -2.42 -4.45
CA SER A 529 14.01 -2.70 -5.34
C SER A 529 14.23 -1.59 -6.37
N THR A 530 13.14 -0.92 -6.80
CA THR A 530 13.23 0.25 -7.69
C THR A 530 13.96 1.42 -7.02
N TYR A 531 13.73 1.65 -5.73
CA TYR A 531 14.47 2.66 -4.95
C TYR A 531 15.98 2.35 -4.94
N GLU A 532 16.36 1.10 -4.64
CA GLU A 532 17.77 0.70 -4.65
C GLU A 532 18.42 0.89 -6.03
N ILE A 533 17.73 0.49 -7.11
CA ILE A 533 18.23 0.65 -8.49
C ILE A 533 18.40 2.13 -8.83
N ARG A 534 17.47 2.99 -8.38
CA ARG A 534 17.57 4.44 -8.55
C ARG A 534 18.81 5.01 -7.84
N GLU A 535 19.14 4.52 -6.65
CA GLU A 535 20.35 4.94 -5.93
C GLU A 535 21.62 4.44 -6.64
N ASP A 536 21.64 3.20 -7.13
CA ASP A 536 22.76 2.66 -7.93
C ASP A 536 23.02 3.49 -9.20
N ILE A 537 21.96 3.96 -9.88
CA ILE A 537 22.08 4.84 -11.05
C ILE A 537 22.65 6.21 -10.63
N GLN A 538 22.15 6.79 -9.54
CA GLN A 538 22.62 8.07 -9.02
C GLN A 538 24.08 8.02 -8.55
N GLU A 539 24.54 6.86 -8.08
CA GLU A 539 25.96 6.64 -7.74
C GLU A 539 26.81 6.45 -9.01
N ALA A 540 26.37 5.60 -9.94
CA ALA A 540 27.20 5.17 -11.06
C ALA A 540 27.34 6.21 -12.18
N VAL A 541 26.25 6.93 -12.52
CA VAL A 541 26.19 7.81 -13.69
C VAL A 541 27.10 9.06 -13.57
N PRO A 542 27.14 9.79 -12.44
CA PRO A 542 27.98 11.00 -12.33
C PRO A 542 29.46 10.74 -12.61
N HIS A 543 29.96 9.53 -12.30
CA HIS A 543 31.35 9.15 -12.53
C HIS A 543 31.72 8.99 -14.01
N LEU A 544 30.75 8.85 -14.91
CA LEU A 544 30.97 8.73 -16.35
C LEU A 544 31.34 10.07 -17.01
N LEU A 545 31.03 11.20 -16.35
CA LEU A 545 31.29 12.55 -16.85
C LEU A 545 30.82 12.72 -18.31
N ALA A 546 29.51 12.54 -18.52
CA ALA A 546 28.87 12.68 -19.82
C ALA A 546 28.99 14.12 -20.36
N TYR A 547 29.26 14.27 -21.65
CA TYR A 547 29.32 15.55 -22.35
C TYR A 547 28.86 15.38 -23.81
N ILE A 548 28.47 16.46 -24.48
CA ILE A 548 28.19 16.44 -25.91
C ILE A 548 29.50 16.65 -26.69
N ASN A 549 29.82 15.74 -27.61
CA ASN A 549 31.02 15.83 -28.46
C ASN A 549 30.83 16.85 -29.61
N ASN A 550 31.86 17.04 -30.43
CA ASN A 550 31.82 17.99 -31.54
C ASN A 550 30.82 17.62 -32.65
N GLU A 551 30.36 16.37 -32.67
CA GLU A 551 29.40 15.83 -33.64
C GLU A 551 27.95 15.93 -33.10
N GLY A 552 27.77 16.44 -31.89
CA GLY A 552 26.46 16.57 -31.24
C GLY A 552 26.00 15.30 -30.50
N GLU A 553 26.87 14.29 -30.37
CA GLU A 553 26.54 13.01 -29.74
C GLU A 553 27.01 12.97 -28.27
N ALA A 554 26.31 12.19 -27.44
CA ALA A 554 26.71 11.95 -26.06
C ALA A 554 27.99 11.10 -26.00
N ALA A 555 29.01 11.62 -25.31
CA ALA A 555 30.28 10.96 -25.09
C ALA A 555 30.67 11.02 -23.61
N PHE A 556 31.62 10.16 -23.20
CA PHE A 556 31.99 9.94 -21.80
C PHE A 556 33.50 10.08 -21.61
N ARG A 557 33.95 10.90 -20.65
CA ARG A 557 35.39 11.06 -20.32
C ARG A 557 35.79 10.39 -19.02
N GLY A 558 34.80 10.14 -18.15
CA GLY A 558 34.99 9.51 -16.86
C GLY A 558 34.93 7.99 -16.95
N TRP A 559 34.95 7.35 -15.79
CA TRP A 559 34.83 5.90 -15.67
C TRP A 559 34.03 5.57 -14.41
N SER A 560 33.15 4.58 -14.50
CA SER A 560 32.42 4.04 -13.36
C SER A 560 32.80 2.57 -13.18
N ARG A 561 32.93 2.12 -11.93
CA ARG A 561 33.18 0.69 -11.63
C ARG A 561 32.00 -0.18 -12.06
N MET A 562 30.79 0.37 -11.99
CA MET A 562 29.52 -0.34 -12.18
C MET A 562 28.86 -0.07 -13.53
N ALA A 563 29.32 0.93 -14.29
CA ALA A 563 28.76 1.28 -15.59
C ALA A 563 29.85 1.43 -16.67
N VAL A 564 29.55 0.97 -17.89
CA VAL A 564 30.45 0.99 -19.05
C VAL A 564 29.75 1.54 -20.29
N PRO A 565 30.42 2.35 -21.13
CA PRO A 565 29.87 2.76 -22.42
C PRO A 565 29.64 1.58 -23.37
N ILE A 566 28.47 1.58 -24.00
CA ILE A 566 28.09 0.62 -25.03
C ILE A 566 28.76 1.03 -26.34
N LYS A 567 29.41 0.08 -27.02
CA LYS A 567 29.94 0.28 -28.38
C LYS A 567 28.87 -0.02 -29.44
N GLU A 568 28.07 -1.05 -29.19
CA GLU A 568 27.03 -1.47 -30.12
C GLU A 568 25.90 -2.16 -29.35
N PHE A 569 24.66 -1.81 -29.67
CA PHE A 569 23.45 -2.47 -29.20
C PHE A 569 22.61 -2.89 -30.41
N LYS A 570 22.18 -4.15 -30.45
CA LYS A 570 21.32 -4.67 -31.53
C LYS A 570 20.32 -5.68 -31.00
N ILE A 571 19.05 -5.50 -31.34
CA ILE A 571 18.04 -6.57 -31.16
C ILE A 571 18.40 -7.73 -32.10
N ALA A 572 18.50 -8.93 -31.55
CA ALA A 572 18.93 -10.13 -32.26
C ALA A 572 17.74 -10.97 -32.74
N GLU A 573 16.74 -11.19 -31.88
CA GLU A 573 15.55 -11.98 -32.20
C GLU A 573 14.34 -11.48 -31.43
N VAL A 574 13.19 -11.40 -32.11
CA VAL A 574 11.87 -11.19 -31.50
C VAL A 574 10.98 -12.36 -31.91
N LYS A 575 10.58 -13.19 -30.95
CA LYS A 575 9.72 -14.35 -31.21
C LYS A 575 8.25 -13.96 -31.25
N GLN A 576 7.44 -14.78 -31.93
CA GLN A 576 6.00 -14.59 -31.97
C GLN A 576 5.38 -14.76 -30.56
N PRO A 577 4.33 -13.99 -30.22
CA PRO A 577 3.56 -14.19 -28.99
C PRO A 577 3.07 -15.62 -28.82
N ASN A 578 2.94 -16.07 -27.57
CA ASN A 578 2.22 -17.31 -27.28
C ASN A 578 0.73 -17.14 -27.55
N ILE A 579 0.01 -18.25 -27.71
CA ILE A 579 -1.45 -18.22 -27.91
C ILE A 579 -2.11 -17.55 -26.70
N GLY A 580 -2.87 -16.48 -26.94
CA GLY A 580 -3.58 -15.72 -25.91
C GLY A 580 -2.80 -14.53 -25.35
N GLU A 581 -1.49 -14.44 -25.61
CA GLU A 581 -0.66 -13.30 -25.22
C GLU A 581 -0.55 -12.28 -26.37
N VAL A 582 -0.43 -11.00 -25.99
CA VAL A 582 -0.18 -9.90 -26.95
C VAL A 582 1.30 -9.58 -27.09
N LYS A 583 2.08 -9.80 -26.03
CA LYS A 583 3.52 -9.57 -25.96
C LYS A 583 4.30 -10.73 -26.61
N PRO A 584 5.50 -10.48 -27.17
CA PRO A 584 6.32 -11.54 -27.74
C PRO A 584 6.73 -12.58 -26.67
N SER A 585 6.94 -13.83 -27.07
CA SER A 585 7.35 -14.89 -26.12
C SER A 585 8.81 -14.77 -25.67
N SER A 586 9.64 -14.09 -26.45
CA SER A 586 11.05 -13.83 -26.13
C SER A 586 11.58 -12.66 -26.96
N VAL A 587 12.40 -11.82 -26.35
CA VAL A 587 13.16 -10.75 -27.02
C VAL A 587 14.60 -10.86 -26.59
N THR A 588 15.52 -11.03 -27.54
CA THR A 588 16.96 -11.11 -27.27
C THR A 588 17.72 -9.98 -27.95
N ALA A 589 18.77 -9.49 -27.32
CA ALA A 589 19.64 -8.45 -27.85
C ALA A 589 21.11 -8.76 -27.59
N LYS A 590 22.00 -8.17 -28.39
CA LYS A 590 23.45 -8.23 -28.22
C LYS A 590 23.97 -6.86 -27.83
N VAL A 591 24.78 -6.84 -26.78
CA VAL A 591 25.42 -5.62 -26.25
C VAL A 591 26.93 -5.82 -26.29
N THR A 592 27.62 -4.98 -27.05
CA THR A 592 29.08 -5.00 -27.15
C THR A 592 29.67 -3.83 -26.37
N PHE A 593 30.63 -4.10 -25.49
CA PHE A 593 31.35 -3.07 -24.72
C PHE A 593 32.84 -3.39 -24.58
N SER A 594 33.61 -2.39 -24.15
CA SER A 594 35.07 -2.49 -24.02
C SER A 594 35.48 -2.29 -22.57
N ILE A 595 36.31 -3.19 -22.03
CA ILE A 595 36.84 -3.10 -20.67
C ILE A 595 38.31 -2.61 -20.62
N SER A 596 38.87 -2.24 -21.78
CA SER A 596 40.27 -1.78 -21.92
C SER A 596 40.63 -0.57 -21.04
N SER A 597 39.68 0.33 -20.77
CA SER A 597 39.90 1.52 -19.93
C SER A 597 40.00 1.21 -18.43
N TYR A 598 39.59 0.02 -17.98
CA TYR A 598 39.53 -0.32 -16.57
C TYR A 598 40.81 -1.00 -16.05
N ARG A 599 41.01 -0.91 -14.72
CA ARG A 599 42.07 -1.65 -14.00
C ARG A 599 41.76 -3.14 -13.97
N ALA A 600 42.79 -3.99 -13.84
CA ALA A 600 42.68 -5.44 -13.86
C ALA A 600 41.60 -6.00 -12.90
N GLN A 601 41.47 -5.45 -11.70
CA GLN A 601 40.44 -5.84 -10.74
C GLN A 601 39.03 -5.62 -11.29
N ILE A 602 38.75 -4.44 -11.85
CA ILE A 602 37.44 -4.08 -12.41
C ILE A 602 37.16 -4.90 -13.68
N ARG A 603 38.19 -5.14 -14.52
CA ARG A 603 38.08 -6.06 -15.66
C ARG A 603 37.66 -7.47 -15.21
N SER A 604 38.26 -7.97 -14.12
CA SER A 604 37.88 -9.26 -13.54
C SER A 604 36.44 -9.27 -13.04
N GLU A 605 35.94 -8.17 -12.49
CA GLU A 605 34.54 -8.05 -12.06
C GLU A 605 33.56 -8.10 -13.24
N TRP A 606 33.84 -7.39 -14.34
CA TRP A 606 33.02 -7.46 -15.55
C TRP A 606 33.10 -8.81 -16.25
N ASN A 607 34.25 -9.49 -16.21
CA ASN A 607 34.39 -10.86 -16.71
C ASN A 607 33.69 -11.90 -15.81
N ALA A 608 33.30 -11.53 -14.60
CA ALA A 608 32.64 -12.42 -13.65
C ALA A 608 31.10 -12.40 -13.75
N LEU A 609 30.54 -11.67 -14.72
CA LEU A 609 29.11 -11.73 -15.05
C LEU A 609 28.69 -13.15 -15.40
N LYS A 610 27.55 -13.57 -14.89
CA LYS A 610 27.00 -14.92 -15.04
C LYS A 610 25.66 -14.89 -15.74
N GLU A 611 25.24 -16.06 -16.19
CA GLU A 611 23.86 -16.28 -16.61
C GLU A 611 22.91 -15.86 -15.47
N HIS A 612 21.78 -15.27 -15.83
CA HIS A 612 20.76 -14.70 -14.94
C HIS A 612 21.16 -13.42 -14.18
N ASP A 613 22.38 -12.91 -14.34
CA ASP A 613 22.72 -11.60 -13.80
C ASP A 613 21.86 -10.52 -14.50
N VAL A 614 21.23 -9.66 -13.71
CA VAL A 614 20.45 -8.53 -14.21
C VAL A 614 21.36 -7.34 -14.50
N LEU A 615 21.22 -6.75 -15.68
CA LEU A 615 21.91 -5.53 -16.12
C LEU A 615 20.89 -4.47 -16.53
N PHE A 616 21.31 -3.21 -16.54
CA PHE A 616 20.49 -2.08 -16.95
C PHE A 616 21.11 -1.36 -18.16
N LEU A 617 20.28 -1.15 -19.18
CA LEU A 617 20.57 -0.35 -20.36
C LEU A 617 20.08 1.08 -20.10
N LEU A 618 20.98 2.05 -20.21
CA LEU A 618 20.69 3.45 -19.97
C LEU A 618 20.95 4.27 -21.24
N SER A 619 20.07 5.23 -21.49
CA SER A 619 20.25 6.26 -22.52
C SER A 619 20.54 7.59 -21.84
N ILE A 620 21.79 8.05 -21.95
CA ILE A 620 22.25 9.29 -21.33
C ILE A 620 22.56 10.33 -22.40
N CYS A 621 21.80 11.43 -22.40
CA CYS A 621 22.03 12.60 -23.22
C CYS A 621 22.13 13.84 -22.31
N PRO A 622 23.35 14.36 -22.04
CA PRO A 622 23.50 15.57 -21.24
C PRO A 622 22.91 16.79 -21.97
N SER A 623 22.50 17.81 -21.21
CA SER A 623 22.00 19.06 -21.79
C SER A 623 23.12 19.79 -22.56
N PHE A 624 22.78 20.35 -23.71
CA PHE A 624 23.72 21.07 -24.58
C PHE A 624 24.26 22.36 -23.93
N GLU A 625 23.43 23.02 -23.12
CA GLU A 625 23.79 24.22 -22.37
C GLU A 625 23.98 23.90 -20.87
N PRO A 626 25.00 24.46 -20.21
CA PRO A 626 25.13 24.36 -18.77
C PRO A 626 23.97 25.12 -18.12
N LEU A 627 23.19 24.41 -17.30
CA LEU A 627 22.07 24.98 -16.55
C LEU A 627 22.55 26.21 -15.77
N SER A 628 21.80 27.31 -15.84
CA SER A 628 22.03 28.45 -14.95
C SER A 628 21.90 28.02 -13.49
N ALA A 629 22.39 28.82 -12.54
CA ALA A 629 22.30 28.48 -11.11
C ALA A 629 20.83 28.29 -10.63
N GLU A 630 19.88 29.00 -11.23
CA GLU A 630 18.44 28.85 -10.94
C GLU A 630 17.83 27.62 -11.62
N GLU A 631 18.25 27.27 -12.83
CA GLU A 631 17.79 26.05 -13.51
C GLU A 631 18.40 24.80 -12.88
N ALA A 632 19.66 24.84 -12.46
CA ALA A 632 20.33 23.72 -11.79
C ALA A 632 19.68 23.39 -10.45
N THR A 633 19.21 24.41 -9.72
CA THR A 633 18.50 24.21 -8.45
C THR A 633 17.09 23.65 -8.64
N LYS A 634 16.40 24.01 -9.74
CA LYS A 634 15.07 23.49 -10.09
C LYS A 634 15.08 22.18 -10.89
N ALA A 635 16.21 21.81 -11.51
CA ALA A 635 16.32 20.63 -12.35
C ALA A 635 16.07 19.36 -11.54
N THR A 636 15.27 18.46 -12.11
CA THR A 636 15.02 17.12 -11.56
C THR A 636 16.29 16.27 -11.63
N VAL A 637 16.36 15.22 -10.81
CA VAL A 637 17.51 14.30 -10.81
C VAL A 637 17.78 13.69 -12.20
N PRO A 638 16.79 13.19 -12.97
CA PRO A 638 17.01 12.70 -14.33
C PRO A 638 17.63 13.75 -15.26
N GLN A 639 17.14 14.99 -15.19
CA GLN A 639 17.66 16.10 -16.00
C GLN A 639 19.12 16.40 -15.68
N ARG A 640 19.51 16.40 -14.39
CA ARG A 640 20.90 16.59 -13.98
C ARG A 640 21.81 15.47 -14.44
N LEU A 641 21.30 14.23 -14.46
CA LEU A 641 22.03 13.07 -14.95
C LEU A 641 22.05 12.98 -16.49
N GLY A 642 21.23 13.77 -17.19
CA GLY A 642 20.97 13.60 -18.63
C GLY A 642 20.29 12.27 -18.96
N LEU A 643 19.61 11.65 -18.01
CA LEU A 643 19.03 10.32 -18.19
C LEU A 643 17.69 10.40 -18.91
N GLN A 644 17.57 9.68 -20.03
CA GLN A 644 16.35 9.64 -20.85
C GLN A 644 15.58 8.34 -20.68
N TYR A 645 16.25 7.19 -20.74
CA TYR A 645 15.61 5.88 -20.68
C TYR A 645 16.38 4.91 -19.79
N VAL A 646 15.64 4.02 -19.13
CA VAL A 646 16.17 2.89 -18.36
C VAL A 646 15.42 1.62 -18.74
N ARG A 647 16.14 0.57 -19.17
CA ARG A 647 15.56 -0.76 -19.41
C ARG A 647 16.40 -1.84 -18.73
N GLY A 648 15.73 -2.76 -18.06
CA GLY A 648 16.39 -3.94 -17.50
C GLY A 648 16.55 -5.06 -18.53
N CYS A 649 17.59 -5.86 -18.36
CA CYS A 649 17.85 -7.05 -19.16
C CYS A 649 18.54 -8.12 -18.31
N GLU A 650 18.48 -9.37 -18.77
CA GLU A 650 19.07 -10.53 -18.08
C GLU A 650 20.11 -11.19 -18.97
N VAL A 651 21.29 -11.49 -18.41
CA VAL A 651 22.37 -12.14 -19.15
C VAL A 651 21.99 -13.58 -19.51
N ILE A 652 22.02 -13.90 -20.80
CA ILE A 652 21.91 -15.26 -21.30
C ILE A 652 23.32 -15.86 -21.45
N GLU A 653 24.17 -15.19 -22.21
CA GLU A 653 25.53 -15.64 -22.50
C GLU A 653 26.45 -14.45 -22.79
N MET A 654 27.77 -14.65 -22.63
CA MET A 654 28.81 -13.65 -22.78
C MET A 654 29.99 -14.26 -23.52
N CYS A 655 30.42 -13.59 -24.59
CA CYS A 655 31.56 -13.99 -25.41
C CYS A 655 32.70 -12.98 -25.31
N ASP A 656 33.92 -13.49 -25.47
CA ASP A 656 35.13 -12.67 -25.59
C ASP A 656 35.31 -12.09 -27.01
N GLU A 657 36.43 -11.40 -27.24
CA GLU A 657 36.70 -10.72 -28.52
C GLU A 657 36.89 -11.68 -29.70
N GLU A 658 37.28 -12.94 -29.44
CA GLU A 658 37.39 -13.98 -30.47
C GLU A 658 36.06 -14.74 -30.68
N GLY A 659 35.00 -14.38 -29.95
CA GLY A 659 33.71 -15.07 -29.96
C GLY A 659 33.68 -16.35 -29.11
N THR A 660 34.66 -16.54 -28.21
CA THR A 660 34.69 -17.67 -27.29
C THR A 660 33.73 -17.42 -26.13
N LEU A 661 32.85 -18.36 -25.85
CA LEU A 661 31.88 -18.29 -24.76
C LEU A 661 32.59 -18.32 -23.39
N MET A 662 32.25 -17.37 -22.52
CA MET A 662 32.88 -17.15 -21.21
C MET A 662 32.08 -17.73 -20.05
N ASN A 663 30.75 -17.76 -20.14
CA ASN A 663 29.85 -18.30 -19.13
C ASN A 663 29.00 -19.42 -19.75
N ASP A 664 29.16 -20.64 -19.26
CA ASP A 664 28.40 -21.78 -19.78
C ASP A 664 27.86 -22.66 -18.66
N PHE A 665 26.56 -22.53 -18.40
CA PHE A 665 25.77 -23.48 -17.61
C PHE A 665 24.95 -24.43 -18.50
N THR A 666 24.87 -24.18 -19.81
CA THR A 666 24.25 -25.08 -20.80
C THR A 666 25.03 -26.39 -20.97
N GLY A 667 26.26 -26.46 -20.44
CA GLY A 667 27.13 -27.63 -20.46
C GLY A 667 27.84 -27.83 -21.80
N ARG A 668 27.88 -26.82 -22.67
CA ARG A 668 28.59 -26.87 -23.97
C ARG A 668 30.12 -26.77 -23.78
N ILE A 669 30.58 -26.25 -22.65
CA ILE A 669 31.97 -26.08 -22.22
C ILE A 669 32.11 -26.72 -20.84
N LYS A 670 33.02 -27.68 -20.72
CA LYS A 670 33.38 -28.27 -19.42
C LYS A 670 34.23 -27.28 -18.62
N ARG A 671 34.10 -27.29 -17.28
CA ARG A 671 34.95 -26.45 -16.40
C ARG A 671 36.44 -26.60 -16.68
N ASP A 672 36.87 -27.78 -17.11
CA ASP A 672 38.27 -28.11 -17.42
C ASP A 672 38.77 -27.45 -18.73
N GLU A 673 37.86 -26.99 -19.58
CA GLU A 673 38.12 -26.34 -20.87
C GLU A 673 38.04 -24.81 -20.79
N TRP A 674 37.80 -24.25 -19.59
CA TRP A 674 37.64 -22.81 -19.40
C TRP A 674 38.98 -22.09 -19.60
N LYS A 675 39.05 -21.26 -20.64
CA LYS A 675 40.22 -20.44 -20.94
C LYS A 675 40.02 -19.01 -20.44
N PRO A 676 41.09 -18.31 -20.05
CA PRO A 676 40.98 -16.88 -19.74
C PRO A 676 40.48 -16.13 -20.97
N PRO A 677 39.56 -15.16 -20.79
CA PRO A 677 38.94 -14.46 -21.91
C PRO A 677 39.98 -13.63 -22.66
N LYS A 678 39.92 -13.67 -23.98
CA LYS A 678 40.87 -12.97 -24.84
C LYS A 678 40.37 -11.60 -25.26
N GLY A 679 41.33 -10.69 -25.44
CA GLY A 679 41.04 -9.32 -25.83
C GLY A 679 40.30 -8.51 -24.76
N ASP A 680 39.92 -7.30 -25.13
CA ASP A 680 39.27 -6.33 -24.23
C ASP A 680 37.81 -6.04 -24.63
N LEU A 681 37.32 -6.59 -25.74
CA LEU A 681 35.92 -6.53 -26.14
C LEU A 681 35.11 -7.68 -25.56
N ARG A 682 33.89 -7.37 -25.14
CA ARG A 682 32.90 -8.34 -24.68
C ARG A 682 31.60 -8.13 -25.41
N THR A 683 30.97 -9.22 -25.84
CA THR A 683 29.62 -9.22 -26.39
C THR A 683 28.75 -10.08 -25.51
N VAL A 684 27.72 -9.47 -24.91
CA VAL A 684 26.76 -10.15 -24.06
C VAL A 684 25.44 -10.27 -24.80
N THR A 685 24.92 -11.49 -24.90
CA THR A 685 23.55 -11.75 -25.34
C THR A 685 22.64 -11.67 -24.11
N VAL A 686 21.63 -10.82 -24.17
CA VAL A 686 20.70 -10.55 -23.06
C VAL A 686 19.26 -10.81 -23.48
N ALA A 687 18.44 -11.26 -22.53
CA ALA A 687 16.98 -11.26 -22.63
C ALA A 687 16.44 -9.90 -22.19
N LEU A 688 15.56 -9.31 -22.99
CA LEU A 688 14.82 -8.09 -22.65
C LEU A 688 13.43 -8.46 -22.12
N ASP A 689 12.86 -7.61 -21.28
CA ASP A 689 11.49 -7.78 -20.80
C ASP A 689 10.49 -7.64 -21.95
N THR A 690 9.72 -8.70 -22.18
CA THR A 690 8.81 -8.79 -23.33
C THR A 690 7.60 -7.87 -23.18
N ALA A 691 7.15 -7.62 -21.95
CA ALA A 691 6.05 -6.69 -21.70
C ALA A 691 6.51 -5.26 -21.96
N GLN A 692 7.69 -4.86 -21.46
CA GLN A 692 8.26 -3.54 -21.69
C GLN A 692 8.56 -3.31 -23.17
N TYR A 693 9.07 -4.32 -23.89
CA TYR A 693 9.26 -4.25 -25.34
C TYR A 693 7.95 -4.01 -26.09
N HIS A 694 6.89 -4.74 -25.72
CA HIS A 694 5.58 -4.55 -26.33
C HIS A 694 5.02 -3.15 -26.07
N MET A 695 5.16 -2.64 -24.84
CA MET A 695 4.76 -1.27 -24.48
C MET A 695 5.52 -0.23 -25.29
N ASP A 696 6.85 -0.33 -25.37
CA ASP A 696 7.70 0.63 -26.09
C ASP A 696 7.33 0.67 -27.59
N VAL A 697 7.16 -0.49 -28.24
CA VAL A 697 6.78 -0.58 -29.66
C VAL A 697 5.37 -0.03 -29.89
N SER A 698 4.45 -0.27 -28.95
CA SER A 698 3.07 0.25 -29.05
C SER A 698 3.04 1.76 -28.89
N ASP A 699 3.82 2.32 -27.97
CA ASP A 699 3.95 3.77 -27.78
C ASP A 699 4.58 4.45 -29.01
N ILE A 700 5.55 3.81 -29.67
CA ILE A 700 6.09 4.30 -30.95
C ILE A 700 5.00 4.34 -32.02
N ALA A 701 4.20 3.27 -32.15
CA ALA A 701 3.17 3.14 -33.17
C ALA A 701 1.97 4.08 -32.94
N GLU A 702 1.52 4.22 -31.69
CA GLU A 702 0.29 4.94 -31.34
C GLU A 702 0.54 6.41 -31.00
N LYS A 703 1.65 6.71 -30.30
CA LYS A 703 1.95 8.06 -29.78
C LYS A 703 3.09 8.75 -30.53
N GLY A 704 3.73 8.06 -31.47
CA GLY A 704 4.90 8.59 -32.19
C GLY A 704 6.10 8.81 -31.28
N ALA A 705 6.25 7.99 -30.23
CA ALA A 705 7.39 8.05 -29.32
C ALA A 705 8.72 7.74 -30.05
N GLY A 706 9.84 8.19 -29.48
CA GLY A 706 11.18 7.94 -30.04
C GLY A 706 11.60 6.47 -29.94
N ASP A 707 12.50 6.04 -30.82
CA ASP A 707 13.06 4.67 -30.78
C ASP A 707 14.00 4.51 -29.58
N VAL A 708 13.49 3.93 -28.50
CA VAL A 708 14.24 3.66 -27.26
C VAL A 708 15.45 2.77 -27.53
N TYR A 709 15.29 1.72 -28.33
CA TYR A 709 16.30 0.67 -28.53
C TYR A 709 17.50 1.14 -29.36
N GLY A 710 17.34 2.22 -30.13
CA GLY A 710 18.42 2.89 -30.85
C GLY A 710 19.25 3.86 -30.01
N THR A 711 18.88 4.13 -28.75
CA THR A 711 19.47 5.23 -27.95
C THR A 711 20.40 4.78 -26.84
N PHE A 712 20.46 3.49 -26.50
CA PHE A 712 21.25 3.01 -25.37
C PHE A 712 22.74 3.24 -25.59
N ASN A 713 23.38 3.89 -24.63
CA ASN A 713 24.80 4.22 -24.70
C ASN A 713 25.59 3.84 -23.44
N ILE A 714 24.93 3.42 -22.37
CA ILE A 714 25.56 2.92 -21.14
C ILE A 714 24.94 1.58 -20.73
N LEU A 715 25.80 0.63 -20.33
CA LEU A 715 25.43 -0.62 -19.69
C LEU A 715 25.87 -0.57 -18.22
N MET A 716 24.94 -0.82 -17.30
CA MET A 716 25.19 -0.82 -15.86
C MET A 716 24.95 -2.21 -15.27
N ARG A 717 25.88 -2.68 -14.45
CA ARG A 717 25.72 -3.88 -13.60
C ARG A 717 25.44 -3.49 -12.15
N ARG A 718 24.89 -4.41 -11.37
CA ARG A 718 24.67 -4.24 -9.92
C ARG A 718 25.52 -5.21 -9.11
N LYS A 719 25.53 -5.06 -7.78
CA LYS A 719 26.20 -6.01 -6.88
C LYS A 719 25.36 -7.30 -6.82
N PRO A 720 25.94 -8.49 -7.03
CA PRO A 720 25.16 -9.73 -7.13
C PRO A 720 24.27 -10.05 -5.91
N LYS A 721 24.69 -9.68 -4.69
CA LYS A 721 23.90 -9.93 -3.47
C LYS A 721 22.62 -9.10 -3.38
N GLU A 722 22.59 -7.96 -4.05
CA GLU A 722 21.50 -6.97 -4.07
C GLU A 722 20.68 -7.07 -5.37
N ASN A 723 21.00 -8.04 -6.25
CA ASN A 723 20.48 -8.10 -7.62
C ASN A 723 19.57 -9.32 -7.90
N ASN A 724 18.90 -9.84 -6.87
CA ASN A 724 18.01 -11.00 -6.98
C ASN A 724 16.54 -10.63 -7.21
N PHE A 725 16.24 -9.33 -7.34
CA PHE A 725 14.85 -8.84 -7.29
C PHE A 725 13.97 -9.44 -8.39
N LYS A 726 14.48 -9.53 -9.63
CA LYS A 726 13.73 -10.06 -10.77
C LYS A 726 13.32 -11.51 -10.55
N ALA A 727 14.23 -12.35 -10.06
CA ALA A 727 13.95 -13.76 -9.81
C ALA A 727 12.87 -13.95 -8.71
N ILE A 728 12.91 -13.11 -7.68
CA ILE A 728 11.88 -13.10 -6.63
C ILE A 728 10.53 -12.66 -7.19
N LEU A 729 10.49 -11.57 -7.97
CA LEU A 729 9.27 -11.08 -8.60
C LEU A 729 8.68 -12.09 -9.58
N GLU A 730 9.52 -12.75 -10.38
CA GLU A 730 9.11 -13.82 -11.28
C GLU A 730 8.52 -15.00 -10.51
N SER A 731 9.16 -15.43 -9.42
CA SER A 731 8.64 -16.49 -8.56
C SER A 731 7.28 -16.14 -7.95
N ILE A 732 7.08 -14.90 -7.49
CA ILE A 732 5.78 -14.45 -6.95
C ILE A 732 4.72 -14.43 -8.06
N ARG A 733 5.06 -13.95 -9.26
CA ARG A 733 4.15 -13.95 -10.42
C ARG A 733 3.77 -15.38 -10.84
N ASP A 734 4.71 -16.31 -10.82
CA ASP A 734 4.46 -17.72 -11.14
C ASP A 734 3.50 -18.33 -10.11
N LEU A 735 3.71 -18.08 -8.81
CA LEU A 735 2.78 -18.49 -7.75
C LEU A 735 1.37 -17.92 -7.94
N MET A 736 1.25 -16.69 -8.43
CA MET A 736 -0.06 -16.06 -8.70
C MET A 736 -0.78 -16.65 -9.93
N ASN A 737 -0.05 -17.30 -10.84
CA ASN A 737 -0.61 -18.00 -12.00
C ASN A 737 -1.01 -19.45 -11.67
N GLU A 738 -0.40 -20.04 -10.65
CA GLU A 738 -0.77 -21.35 -10.15
C GLU A 738 -1.92 -21.29 -9.14
N THR A 739 -2.61 -22.42 -8.93
CA THR A 739 -3.51 -22.56 -7.80
C THR A 739 -2.67 -22.64 -6.54
N CYS A 740 -2.55 -21.54 -5.79
CA CYS A 740 -1.80 -21.52 -4.52
C CYS A 740 -2.38 -22.55 -3.53
N ILE A 741 -1.70 -23.68 -3.36
CA ILE A 741 -2.10 -24.74 -2.42
C ILE A 741 -1.44 -24.48 -1.08
N VAL A 742 -2.17 -23.79 -0.19
CA VAL A 742 -1.84 -23.73 1.25
C VAL A 742 -2.70 -24.77 1.96
N PRO A 743 -2.20 -25.49 2.99
CA PRO A 743 -3.04 -26.40 3.75
C PRO A 743 -4.30 -25.70 4.29
N ASP A 744 -5.47 -26.32 4.16
CA ASP A 744 -6.76 -25.71 4.52
C ASP A 744 -6.80 -25.19 5.97
N TRP A 745 -6.13 -25.90 6.89
CA TRP A 745 -6.05 -25.52 8.30
C TRP A 745 -5.18 -24.27 8.56
N LEU A 746 -4.33 -23.89 7.61
CA LEU A 746 -3.47 -22.70 7.68
C LEU A 746 -4.04 -21.52 6.89
N HIS A 747 -4.87 -21.78 5.88
CA HIS A 747 -5.39 -20.76 4.96
C HIS A 747 -5.96 -19.52 5.66
N ASP A 748 -6.92 -19.70 6.57
CA ASP A 748 -7.57 -18.56 7.24
C ASP A 748 -6.62 -17.84 8.19
N ILE A 749 -5.77 -18.58 8.91
CA ILE A 749 -4.78 -18.00 9.83
C ILE A 749 -3.75 -17.18 9.06
N PHE A 750 -3.30 -17.68 7.91
CA PHE A 750 -2.35 -17.01 7.03
C PHE A 750 -2.91 -15.68 6.51
N LEU A 751 -4.20 -15.64 6.19
CA LEU A 751 -4.89 -14.41 5.77
C LEU A 751 -5.31 -13.50 6.94
N GLY A 752 -5.02 -13.90 8.19
CA GLY A 752 -5.35 -13.13 9.39
C GLY A 752 -6.81 -13.23 9.84
N TYR A 753 -7.53 -14.24 9.36
CA TYR A 753 -8.93 -14.50 9.68
C TYR A 753 -9.11 -15.62 10.71
N GLY A 754 -10.29 -15.62 11.33
CA GLY A 754 -10.71 -16.71 12.19
C GLY A 754 -9.98 -16.77 13.54
N ASN A 755 -9.86 -17.97 14.09
CA ASN A 755 -9.21 -18.19 15.38
C ASN A 755 -7.71 -18.43 15.17
N PRO A 756 -6.80 -17.58 15.69
CA PRO A 756 -5.35 -17.76 15.52
C PRO A 756 -4.84 -19.06 16.14
N SER A 757 -5.55 -19.63 17.10
CA SER A 757 -5.21 -20.91 17.73
C SER A 757 -5.74 -22.12 16.96
N ALA A 758 -6.42 -21.97 15.82
CA ALA A 758 -7.02 -23.10 15.09
C ALA A 758 -5.97 -24.13 14.62
N ALA A 759 -4.77 -23.68 14.25
CA ALA A 759 -3.65 -24.55 13.88
C ALA A 759 -2.81 -25.03 15.07
N GLN A 760 -3.20 -24.69 16.31
CA GLN A 760 -2.56 -25.29 17.48
C GLN A 760 -2.79 -26.81 17.41
N TRP A 761 -1.74 -27.59 17.62
CA TRP A 761 -1.77 -29.05 17.49
C TRP A 761 -2.92 -29.73 18.25
N THR A 762 -3.37 -29.15 19.37
CA THR A 762 -4.51 -29.64 20.18
C THR A 762 -5.89 -29.46 19.54
N ASN A 763 -6.02 -28.54 18.58
CA ASN A 763 -7.25 -28.26 17.84
C ASN A 763 -7.25 -28.92 16.44
N MET A 764 -6.16 -29.59 16.05
CA MET A 764 -6.05 -30.28 14.77
C MET A 764 -6.86 -31.59 14.78
N PRO A 765 -7.52 -31.96 13.66
CA PRO A 765 -8.36 -33.16 13.59
C PRO A 765 -7.55 -34.46 13.72
N ASP A 766 -6.31 -34.48 13.23
CA ASP A 766 -5.43 -35.66 13.19
C ASP A 766 -4.42 -35.67 14.35
N LEU A 767 -4.91 -35.51 15.57
CA LEU A 767 -4.06 -35.52 16.77
C LEU A 767 -3.38 -36.88 16.97
N LEU A 768 -2.05 -36.89 17.01
CA LEU A 768 -1.28 -38.07 17.39
C LEU A 768 -1.46 -38.36 18.88
N GLU A 769 -2.30 -39.35 19.21
CA GLU A 769 -2.50 -39.77 20.59
C GLU A 769 -1.24 -40.37 21.21
N MET A 770 -0.38 -41.02 20.44
CA MET A 770 0.83 -41.67 20.94
C MET A 770 2.02 -41.23 20.10
N VAL A 771 3.04 -40.73 20.78
CA VAL A 771 4.27 -40.25 20.14
C VAL A 771 5.44 -41.02 20.73
N ASP A 772 6.29 -41.57 19.87
CA ASP A 772 7.55 -42.17 20.27
C ASP A 772 8.61 -41.08 20.37
N PHE A 773 8.97 -40.73 21.61
CA PHE A 773 9.92 -39.64 21.90
C PHE A 773 11.39 -40.09 21.76
N LYS A 774 11.65 -41.35 21.40
CA LYS A 774 13.01 -41.86 21.15
C LYS A 774 13.96 -41.53 22.32
N ASP A 775 15.00 -40.77 22.05
CA ASP A 775 16.06 -40.35 22.97
C ASP A 775 15.84 -38.96 23.58
N THR A 776 14.64 -38.38 23.45
CA THR A 776 14.31 -37.07 24.04
C THR A 776 14.51 -37.05 25.56
N PHE A 777 14.17 -38.16 26.24
CA PHE A 777 14.30 -38.26 27.70
C PHE A 777 15.42 -39.23 28.09
N LEU A 778 16.19 -38.85 29.10
CA LEU A 778 17.35 -39.59 29.58
C LEU A 778 16.93 -40.76 30.48
N ASP A 779 15.91 -40.52 31.31
CA ASP A 779 15.35 -41.45 32.26
C ASP A 779 13.91 -41.04 32.61
N ALA A 780 13.26 -41.81 33.49
CA ALA A 780 11.89 -41.57 33.89
C ALA A 780 11.69 -40.30 34.73
N ASP A 781 12.72 -39.84 35.45
CA ASP A 781 12.62 -38.61 36.23
C ASP A 781 12.61 -37.40 35.29
N HIS A 782 13.44 -37.41 34.24
CA HIS A 782 13.39 -36.40 33.18
C HIS A 782 12.00 -36.34 32.50
N VAL A 783 11.32 -37.48 32.30
CA VAL A 783 9.93 -37.48 31.79
C VAL A 783 8.97 -36.79 32.77
N ARG A 784 9.02 -37.15 34.07
CA ARG A 784 8.14 -36.54 35.10
C ARG A 784 8.36 -35.03 35.22
N GLU A 785 9.61 -34.59 35.22
CA GLU A 785 9.97 -33.17 35.29
C GLU A 785 9.48 -32.40 34.05
N SER A 786 9.53 -33.03 32.87
CA SER A 786 9.09 -32.40 31.60
C SER A 786 7.57 -32.22 31.51
N PHE A 787 6.79 -32.97 32.29
CA PHE A 787 5.33 -32.90 32.33
C PHE A 787 4.82 -32.64 33.76
N SER A 788 5.34 -31.61 34.42
CA SER A 788 5.03 -31.28 35.82
C SER A 788 3.55 -31.08 36.12
N ASP A 789 2.78 -30.62 35.13
CA ASP A 789 1.35 -30.35 35.25
C ASP A 789 0.47 -31.59 34.99
N TYR A 790 1.09 -32.75 34.71
CA TYR A 790 0.41 -34.01 34.39
C TYR A 790 0.86 -35.15 35.32
N GLU A 791 -0.05 -36.09 35.57
CA GLU A 791 0.24 -37.27 36.39
C GLU A 791 0.88 -38.38 35.55
N VAL A 792 2.20 -38.42 35.43
CA VAL A 792 2.90 -39.41 34.57
C VAL A 792 2.84 -40.83 35.15
N CYS A 793 2.22 -41.75 34.41
CA CYS A 793 2.20 -43.19 34.69
C CYS A 793 3.04 -43.95 33.66
N PHE A 794 3.83 -44.94 34.10
CA PHE A 794 4.63 -45.80 33.21
C PHE A 794 4.03 -47.19 33.15
N ILE A 795 3.87 -47.75 31.95
CA ILE A 795 3.36 -49.12 31.77
C ILE A 795 4.25 -49.96 30.85
N ASN A 796 4.02 -51.27 30.87
CA ASN A 796 4.58 -52.24 29.96
C ASN A 796 3.65 -52.50 28.76
N SER A 797 4.14 -53.22 27.75
CA SER A 797 3.37 -53.60 26.56
C SER A 797 2.11 -54.44 26.85
N ASP A 798 2.03 -55.07 28.02
CA ASP A 798 0.89 -55.86 28.51
C ASP A 798 -0.12 -55.04 29.33
N GLY A 799 0.12 -53.74 29.52
CA GLY A 799 -0.74 -52.83 30.27
C GLY A 799 -0.53 -52.83 31.79
N THR A 800 0.49 -53.55 32.29
CA THR A 800 0.87 -53.52 33.72
C THR A 800 1.77 -52.32 34.04
N GLU A 801 1.75 -51.84 35.29
CA GLU A 801 2.61 -50.76 35.74
C GLU A 801 4.09 -51.14 35.65
N ASN A 802 4.91 -50.26 35.08
CA ASN A 802 6.35 -50.45 34.94
C ASN A 802 7.10 -49.78 36.10
N LEU A 803 7.66 -50.61 36.98
CA LEU A 803 8.42 -50.17 38.16
C LEU A 803 9.88 -49.80 37.84
N GLN A 804 10.40 -50.18 36.67
CA GLN A 804 11.75 -49.83 36.21
C GLN A 804 11.73 -49.28 34.76
N PRO A 805 11.07 -48.14 34.53
CA PRO A 805 10.97 -47.52 33.21
C PRO A 805 12.35 -47.12 32.69
N ARG A 806 12.67 -47.50 31.45
CA ARG A 806 13.90 -47.15 30.73
C ARG A 806 13.58 -46.61 29.34
N PRO A 807 14.38 -45.67 28.81
CA PRO A 807 14.18 -45.16 27.46
C PRO A 807 14.40 -46.25 26.39
N PRO A 808 13.82 -46.09 25.18
CA PRO A 808 12.99 -44.97 24.72
C PRO A 808 11.56 -45.01 25.26
N PHE A 809 10.96 -43.83 25.45
CA PHE A 809 9.59 -43.69 25.94
C PHE A 809 8.63 -43.35 24.80
N ARG A 810 7.55 -44.12 24.68
CA ARG A 810 6.35 -43.71 23.95
C ARG A 810 5.40 -43.08 24.94
N ILE A 811 4.88 -41.91 24.61
CA ILE A 811 3.97 -41.18 25.48
C ILE A 811 2.63 -41.09 24.80
N ARG A 812 1.58 -41.51 25.51
CA ARG A 812 0.20 -41.32 25.11
C ARG A 812 -0.39 -40.05 25.72
N PHE A 813 -0.85 -39.11 24.89
CA PHE A 813 -1.54 -37.89 25.30
C PHE A 813 -3.06 -38.11 25.45
N PRO A 814 -3.72 -37.41 26.40
CA PRO A 814 -5.17 -37.48 26.56
C PRO A 814 -5.91 -36.80 25.39
N ARG A 815 -7.05 -37.37 24.97
CA ARG A 815 -7.88 -36.83 23.86
C ARG A 815 -8.49 -35.45 24.16
N ASN A 816 -8.70 -35.10 25.43
CA ASN A 816 -9.27 -33.82 25.85
C ASN A 816 -8.27 -33.04 26.72
N LEU A 817 -7.42 -32.24 26.07
CA LEU A 817 -6.47 -31.35 26.77
C LEU A 817 -7.15 -30.09 27.34
N LYS A 818 -8.39 -29.78 26.92
CA LYS A 818 -9.21 -28.67 27.43
C LYS A 818 -10.24 -29.18 28.44
N GLY A 819 -9.84 -29.32 29.70
CA GLY A 819 -10.78 -29.50 30.82
C GLY A 819 -10.23 -30.36 31.96
N ASN A 820 -10.01 -29.72 33.11
CA ASN A 820 -9.84 -30.28 34.47
C ASN A 820 -9.45 -31.77 34.62
N ASN A 821 -8.26 -31.97 35.19
CA ASN A 821 -7.88 -33.03 36.14
C ASN A 821 -8.60 -34.38 35.98
N ARG A 822 -8.01 -35.28 35.18
CA ARG A 822 -7.82 -36.74 35.41
C ARG A 822 -7.80 -37.49 34.08
N ALA A 823 -6.67 -38.14 33.75
CA ALA A 823 -6.65 -39.40 32.98
C ALA A 823 -5.26 -40.05 32.98
N LEU A 824 -5.27 -41.39 32.94
CA LEU A 824 -4.16 -42.35 33.02
C LEU A 824 -3.31 -42.44 31.74
N PHE A 825 -2.02 -42.75 31.90
CA PHE A 825 -1.02 -42.80 30.82
C PHE A 825 -0.57 -44.24 30.51
N ASN A 826 -0.34 -44.51 29.22
CA ASN A 826 0.18 -45.75 28.64
C ASN A 826 1.52 -45.48 27.92
#